data_AF-A0A6P0KML1-F1
#
_entry.id   AF-A0A6P0KML1-F1
#
_cell.length_a   1.000
_cell.length_b   1.000
_cell.length_c   1.000
_cell.angle_alpha   90.00
_cell.angle_beta   90.00
_cell.angle_gamma   90.00
#
_symmetry.space_group_name_H-M   'P 1'
#
loop_
_entity.id
_entity.type
_entity.pdbx_description
1 polymer ?
#
loop_
_entity_poly.entity_id
_entity_poly.type
_entity_poly.pdbx_seq_one_letter_code
_entity_poly.pdbx_strand_id
1 'polypeptide(L)'
;MKKHNYQVGGSLPPDTLCYVRRRADQDLYQALVAGEFCYVLTSRQMGKSSLRVQTTHRLQGIGIHCGIVDLTEIGTQDLTADQWYASILRCLVSSFNLQVNLRAWWRSRSYLSPVKRLSDFIEEVLLAEVEGNLVIFIDEIDSILGLSFPIEDFFALIRACYNKRTEQLAYQRLSFVLLGVATPSDLIVDKQRTPFNIGRGIELSGFTLEEAETLALGFSDSVNNPKALLREILAFTGGQPLLTQKLCQLILEDIEHCTRLLSQEETSDPATGNSGEEFTTTVSKTVSKKYFGKRCTVNPTSIEYLVGRRIIDNWEVQDEPEHLRTIRDRILSNQQRAGRLLGLYQQILQQGAVAADDSWEQMELLLSGLVVKSEGKVRVRNPIYAAVFNCDWVSKQLSNLRPYATSLRAWFNGDCQDESRLLRGQALLDALAWADSRSLSDQDYQFLSASQALDKREAQRAEAARTKAVAIQLTKEKEISRLQKLLLATVSTAFLVSASLGLIAFREYQNAAINEINAIAKSSEAFYASNHKLDALIYAIKAWKKLQQLAGAKTNTQTQVEKVEKMLWRIIYEIKEYNRFSGHQAAVYDLVFSPDGEMIASASGDKTVKLWQRDGTLLNTLEGHIEQVKGVAFSPDGKMIASASADNTVKLWTKDGILLNTFTNNSAGFEAVVFSPDGKLVASASEDNTVKLWNLEGKLHKLLTGHSAGVEGIAFSPDGEMIASASEDNTVKLWTIEGRLLRTLTGHGSGVEAVAFSPDGEMIASASEDNTVKLWAKDGRLLKTLTGHRDEVYGVAFSPDGERIASASEDNTIKVWTKEGRLLTILEGHRDEVEGVAFSPDGKIIASASEDNTIKLWKQNSTLYTTLTGHCNGVRAVAFSPDGNLIASASSDKTVKLWQPDGTLKLTRTNHSAIVTGVAFSPDGDIIASASTDKRVKLWDKHGTFLATLNNHSAGVEGVVFSPDGQIIASASEDKTIKLWQRDGSLLTTLEGHSNEVEGVAFSPNGKIIASASEDKTIKLWKIDSTCTGLAKPTQNSNLLPECWSNSFYTLTGHEDEVKTVAISPDGELIASGSEDKTVKVWQGDSKDWNLTKPKLLHTLTGHSDRITGVTFSPDGNLIASASADKTVKLWQRDGGTLRTTLTAHQDEVEGIAFSQDGKILASASADSNVILWNVDQVLDLDQVLTYSCDWLQDYLSTNAELEKSDRTLCDQIKELKRE
;
A
#
# COMPACT_ATOMS: atom_id res chain seq x y z
N MET A 1 22.83 -56.68 22.50
CA MET A 1 22.41 -56.21 21.15
C MET A 1 21.54 -54.99 21.35
N LYS A 2 21.87 -53.84 20.76
CA LYS A 2 21.03 -52.63 20.83
C LYS A 2 19.73 -52.93 20.07
N LYS A 3 18.57 -52.70 20.70
CA LYS A 3 17.25 -52.79 20.04
C LYS A 3 17.25 -51.82 18.85
N HIS A 4 16.90 -52.29 17.65
CA HIS A 4 16.70 -51.43 16.49
C HIS A 4 15.40 -50.63 16.70
N ASN A 5 15.51 -49.37 17.11
CA ASN A 5 14.36 -48.48 17.27
C ASN A 5 14.27 -47.58 16.03
N TYR A 6 13.17 -47.69 15.27
CA TYR A 6 12.85 -46.72 14.22
C TYR A 6 12.60 -45.34 14.84
N GLN A 7 13.14 -44.29 14.24
CA GLN A 7 12.97 -42.91 14.71
C GLN A 7 12.09 -42.15 13.71
N VAL A 8 10.82 -41.98 14.06
CA VAL A 8 9.84 -41.31 13.20
C VAL A 8 9.96 -39.80 13.38
N GLY A 9 10.45 -39.13 12.33
CA GLY A 9 10.58 -37.67 12.29
C GLY A 9 11.87 -37.14 12.93
N GLY A 10 12.12 -35.84 12.72
CA GLY A 10 13.32 -35.16 13.19
C GLY A 10 14.59 -35.50 12.40
N SER A 11 15.71 -34.87 12.79
CA SER A 11 17.02 -35.09 12.19
C SER A 11 17.68 -36.34 12.76
N LEU A 12 18.18 -37.21 11.88
CA LEU A 12 18.85 -38.45 12.24
C LEU A 12 20.36 -38.22 12.41
N PRO A 13 20.98 -38.69 13.53
CA PRO A 13 22.42 -38.52 13.76
C PRO A 13 23.27 -39.34 12.78
N PRO A 14 24.56 -39.00 12.57
CA PRO A 14 25.46 -39.68 11.64
C PRO A 14 25.51 -41.21 11.79
N ASP A 15 25.50 -41.70 13.04
CA ASP A 15 25.75 -43.11 13.39
C ASP A 15 24.50 -43.99 13.50
N THR A 16 23.32 -43.49 13.08
CA THR A 16 22.08 -44.27 13.20
C THR A 16 21.93 -45.34 12.11
N LEU A 17 21.53 -46.54 12.51
CA LEU A 17 21.22 -47.66 11.60
C LEU A 17 19.91 -47.45 10.82
N CYS A 18 19.09 -46.46 11.21
CA CYS A 18 17.82 -46.15 10.58
C CYS A 18 17.92 -45.10 9.46
N TYR A 19 19.11 -44.55 9.22
CA TYR A 19 19.31 -43.64 8.07
C TYR A 19 19.41 -44.44 6.77
N VAL A 20 18.55 -44.11 5.82
CA VAL A 20 18.57 -44.69 4.47
C VAL A 20 19.37 -43.76 3.56
N ARG A 21 20.54 -44.22 3.12
CA ARG A 21 21.36 -43.50 2.14
C ARG A 21 20.68 -43.59 0.77
N ARG A 22 20.40 -42.45 0.18
CA ARG A 22 19.78 -42.32 -1.15
C ARG A 22 20.81 -41.89 -2.17
N ARG A 23 20.45 -41.97 -3.45
CA ARG A 23 21.26 -41.37 -4.53
C ARG A 23 21.59 -39.89 -4.28
N ALA A 24 20.63 -39.12 -3.74
CA ALA A 24 20.81 -37.71 -3.38
C ALA A 24 21.97 -37.46 -2.39
N ASP A 25 22.25 -38.40 -1.48
CA ASP A 25 23.40 -38.32 -0.56
C ASP A 25 24.74 -38.34 -1.28
N GLN A 26 24.81 -39.10 -2.37
CA GLN A 26 26.02 -39.17 -3.16
C GLN A 26 26.12 -37.97 -4.11
N ASP A 27 25.00 -37.59 -4.74
CA ASP A 27 24.96 -36.47 -5.68
C ASP A 27 25.30 -35.14 -4.99
N LEU A 28 24.70 -34.85 -3.82
CA LEU A 28 25.02 -33.65 -3.04
C LEU A 28 26.48 -33.67 -2.56
N TYR A 29 26.95 -34.80 -2.03
CA TYR A 29 28.33 -34.91 -1.54
C TYR A 29 29.35 -34.68 -2.66
N GLN A 30 29.17 -35.30 -3.83
CA GLN A 30 30.10 -35.13 -4.97
C GLN A 30 30.07 -33.71 -5.52
N ALA A 31 28.89 -33.11 -5.64
CA ALA A 31 28.75 -31.72 -6.08
C ALA A 31 29.50 -30.75 -5.14
N LEU A 32 29.39 -30.95 -3.82
CA LEU A 32 30.08 -30.10 -2.84
C LEU A 32 31.59 -30.35 -2.77
N VAL A 33 32.04 -31.58 -2.98
CA VAL A 33 33.48 -31.88 -3.13
C VAL A 33 34.05 -31.20 -4.39
N ALA A 34 33.25 -31.07 -5.45
CA ALA A 34 33.60 -30.31 -6.66
C ALA A 34 33.46 -28.79 -6.48
N GLY A 35 32.99 -28.30 -5.33
CA GLY A 35 32.77 -26.88 -5.05
C GLY A 35 31.57 -26.28 -5.78
N GLU A 36 30.56 -27.08 -6.15
CA GLU A 36 29.33 -26.58 -6.76
C GLU A 36 28.41 -25.93 -5.72
N PHE A 37 27.67 -24.89 -6.12
CA PHE A 37 26.53 -24.41 -5.33
C PHE A 37 25.37 -25.38 -5.54
N CYS A 38 24.59 -25.67 -4.51
CA CYS A 38 23.50 -26.64 -4.59
C CYS A 38 22.21 -26.12 -3.95
N TYR A 39 21.08 -26.70 -4.34
CA TYR A 39 19.83 -26.51 -3.61
C TYR A 39 19.03 -27.83 -3.54
N VAL A 40 18.39 -28.08 -2.40
CA VAL A 40 17.49 -29.21 -2.15
C VAL A 40 16.13 -28.65 -1.72
N LEU A 41 15.27 -28.44 -2.71
CA LEU A 41 13.96 -27.85 -2.55
C LEU A 41 12.89 -28.93 -2.74
N THR A 42 12.24 -29.35 -1.65
CA THR A 42 11.24 -30.42 -1.68
C THR A 42 10.25 -30.33 -0.53
N SER A 43 9.15 -31.10 -0.59
CA SER A 43 8.10 -31.20 0.43
C SER A 43 8.64 -31.45 1.86
N ARG A 44 7.82 -31.11 2.87
CA ARG A 44 8.13 -31.39 4.27
C ARG A 44 8.29 -32.90 4.50
N GLN A 45 9.06 -33.27 5.53
CA GLN A 45 9.26 -34.67 5.96
C GLN A 45 9.95 -35.60 4.93
N MET A 46 10.76 -35.04 4.03
CA MET A 46 11.59 -35.80 3.07
C MET A 46 13.00 -36.13 3.57
N GLY A 47 13.33 -35.77 4.82
CA GLY A 47 14.65 -36.04 5.42
C GLY A 47 15.77 -35.11 4.93
N LYS A 48 15.44 -33.84 4.61
CA LYS A 48 16.42 -32.81 4.20
C LYS A 48 17.46 -32.55 5.29
N SER A 49 17.02 -32.34 6.53
CA SER A 49 17.91 -32.06 7.66
C SER A 49 18.84 -33.25 7.96
N SER A 50 18.34 -34.48 7.85
CA SER A 50 19.17 -35.69 7.97
C SER A 50 20.20 -35.81 6.84
N LEU A 51 19.83 -35.47 5.59
CA LEU A 51 20.76 -35.40 4.46
C LEU A 51 21.87 -34.35 4.72
N ARG A 52 21.50 -33.18 5.24
CA ARG A 52 22.45 -32.12 5.64
C ARG A 52 23.43 -32.61 6.69
N VAL A 53 22.95 -33.25 7.77
CA VAL A 53 23.78 -33.79 8.86
C VAL A 53 24.78 -34.82 8.35
N GLN A 54 24.32 -35.78 7.53
CA GLN A 54 25.17 -36.83 6.95
C GLN A 54 26.22 -36.26 6.00
N THR A 55 25.82 -35.30 5.16
CA THR A 55 26.72 -34.65 4.22
C THR A 55 27.77 -33.82 4.95
N THR A 56 27.36 -33.04 5.95
CA THR A 56 28.26 -32.22 6.79
C THR A 56 29.32 -33.09 7.46
N HIS A 57 28.92 -34.19 8.10
CA HIS A 57 29.84 -35.13 8.74
C HIS A 57 30.85 -35.73 7.75
N ARG A 58 30.41 -36.09 6.54
CA ARG A 58 31.30 -36.62 5.50
C ARG A 58 32.29 -35.58 4.97
N LEU A 59 31.84 -34.34 4.74
CA LEU A 59 32.68 -33.25 4.27
C LEU A 59 33.74 -32.87 5.31
N GLN A 60 33.35 -32.78 6.59
CA GLN A 60 34.28 -32.53 7.69
C GLN A 60 35.32 -33.66 7.82
N GLY A 61 34.92 -34.90 7.58
CA GLY A 61 35.83 -36.06 7.60
C GLY A 61 36.95 -36.01 6.55
N ILE A 62 36.80 -35.22 5.48
CA ILE A 62 37.83 -34.97 4.47
C ILE A 62 38.47 -33.57 4.59
N GLY A 63 38.21 -32.84 5.68
CA GLY A 63 38.81 -31.54 5.97
C GLY A 63 38.12 -30.33 5.33
N ILE A 64 36.86 -30.45 4.90
CA ILE A 64 36.07 -29.30 4.43
C ILE A 64 35.34 -28.65 5.61
N HIS A 65 35.44 -27.33 5.72
CA HIS A 65 34.80 -26.56 6.79
C HIS A 65 33.33 -26.28 6.43
N CYS A 66 32.41 -26.58 7.35
CA CYS A 66 30.97 -26.44 7.12
C CYS A 66 30.35 -25.47 8.12
N GLY A 67 29.56 -24.51 7.63
CA GLY A 67 28.77 -23.57 8.42
C GLY A 67 27.28 -23.77 8.25
N ILE A 68 26.49 -23.51 9.28
CA ILE A 68 25.03 -23.68 9.25
C ILE A 68 24.36 -22.36 9.62
N VAL A 69 23.41 -21.95 8.78
CA VAL A 69 22.50 -20.83 9.02
C VAL A 69 21.09 -21.39 9.00
N ASP A 70 20.52 -21.59 10.19
CA ASP A 70 19.12 -21.99 10.33
C ASP A 70 18.25 -20.74 10.43
N LEU A 71 17.44 -20.48 9.42
CA LEU A 71 16.65 -19.26 9.36
C LEU A 71 15.46 -19.28 10.33
N THR A 72 15.06 -20.44 10.84
CA THR A 72 13.99 -20.52 11.86
C THR A 72 14.45 -20.04 13.22
N GLU A 73 15.74 -20.18 13.55
CA GLU A 73 16.31 -19.66 14.81
C GLU A 73 16.37 -18.12 14.86
N ILE A 74 16.30 -17.46 13.70
CA ILE A 74 16.33 -16.00 13.59
C ILE A 74 14.95 -15.38 13.87
N GLY A 75 13.87 -16.08 13.50
CA GLY A 75 12.49 -15.61 13.57
C GLY A 75 12.01 -14.91 12.29
N THR A 76 10.70 -14.63 12.19
CA THR A 76 10.08 -14.00 11.01
C THR A 76 9.14 -12.83 11.33
N GLN A 77 8.71 -12.67 12.59
CA GLN A 77 7.78 -11.60 13.01
C GLN A 77 8.55 -10.41 13.61
N ASP A 78 8.16 -9.19 13.24
CA ASP A 78 8.70 -7.92 13.76
C ASP A 78 10.22 -7.72 13.65
N LEU A 79 10.85 -8.37 12.65
CA LEU A 79 12.28 -8.24 12.38
C LEU A 79 12.59 -7.15 11.36
N THR A 80 13.58 -6.33 11.68
CA THR A 80 14.17 -5.42 10.70
C THR A 80 15.25 -6.13 9.87
N ALA A 81 15.52 -5.63 8.66
CA ALA A 81 16.60 -6.16 7.82
C ALA A 81 17.96 -6.16 8.55
N ASP A 82 18.28 -5.10 9.30
CA ASP A 82 19.55 -5.01 10.04
C ASP A 82 19.70 -6.13 11.09
N GLN A 83 18.62 -6.45 11.82
CA GLN A 83 18.62 -7.53 12.81
C GLN A 83 18.74 -8.91 12.16
N TRP A 84 18.08 -9.12 11.01
CA TRP A 84 18.11 -10.39 10.28
C TRP A 84 19.51 -10.70 9.74
N TYR A 85 20.14 -9.76 9.02
CA TYR A 85 21.50 -9.95 8.51
C TYR A 85 22.53 -10.08 9.64
N ALA A 86 22.42 -9.29 10.72
CA ALA A 86 23.31 -9.43 11.87
C ALA A 86 23.21 -10.83 12.52
N SER A 87 22.02 -11.44 12.50
CA SER A 87 21.80 -12.80 13.00
C SER A 87 22.43 -13.85 12.11
N ILE A 88 22.40 -13.68 10.78
CA ILE A 88 23.13 -14.54 9.84
C ILE A 88 24.63 -14.52 10.14
N LEU A 89 25.23 -13.34 10.34
CA LEU A 89 26.65 -13.25 10.71
C LEU A 89 26.93 -13.95 12.03
N ARG A 90 26.02 -13.85 13.01
CA ARG A 90 26.15 -14.56 14.29
C ARG A 90 26.18 -16.08 14.10
N CYS A 91 25.33 -16.62 13.23
CA CYS A 91 25.35 -18.05 12.86
C CYS A 91 26.69 -18.45 12.21
N LEU A 92 27.22 -17.62 11.30
CA LEU A 92 28.50 -17.88 10.63
C LEU A 92 29.69 -17.82 11.60
N VAL A 93 29.76 -16.80 12.47
CA VAL A 93 30.78 -16.67 13.51
C VAL A 93 30.79 -17.89 14.41
N SER A 94 29.61 -18.32 14.86
CA SER A 94 29.45 -19.51 15.71
C SER A 94 29.88 -20.79 14.98
N SER A 95 29.42 -20.97 13.74
CA SER A 95 29.65 -22.22 13.00
C SER A 95 31.10 -22.42 12.58
N PHE A 96 31.82 -21.34 12.26
CA PHE A 96 33.24 -21.40 11.86
C PHE A 96 34.21 -21.08 13.00
N ASN A 97 33.71 -20.85 14.22
CA ASN A 97 34.51 -20.53 15.42
C ASN A 97 35.45 -19.31 15.23
N LEU A 98 34.94 -18.27 14.56
CA LEU A 98 35.69 -17.06 14.19
C LEU A 98 35.95 -16.17 15.41
N GLN A 99 37.14 -15.56 15.49
CA GLN A 99 37.56 -14.75 16.65
C GLN A 99 37.27 -13.26 16.44
N VAL A 100 36.01 -12.92 16.14
CA VAL A 100 35.58 -11.55 15.86
C VAL A 100 34.55 -11.03 16.86
N ASN A 101 34.77 -9.82 17.37
CA ASN A 101 33.75 -9.10 18.14
C ASN A 101 32.65 -8.59 17.21
N LEU A 102 31.67 -9.45 16.92
CA LEU A 102 30.62 -9.19 15.95
C LEU A 102 29.85 -7.89 16.24
N ARG A 103 29.55 -7.60 17.51
CA ARG A 103 28.80 -6.39 17.88
C ARG A 103 29.55 -5.11 17.53
N ALA A 104 30.87 -5.09 17.80
CA ALA A 104 31.71 -3.96 17.43
C ALA A 104 31.91 -3.88 15.91
N TRP A 105 32.16 -5.02 15.27
CA TRP A 105 32.37 -5.12 13.83
C TRP A 105 31.14 -4.62 13.05
N TRP A 106 29.94 -5.07 13.41
CA TRP A 106 28.68 -4.67 12.78
C TRP A 106 28.38 -3.18 12.96
N ARG A 107 28.50 -2.65 14.19
CA ARG A 107 28.22 -1.24 14.49
C ARG A 107 29.19 -0.28 13.82
N SER A 108 30.47 -0.64 13.72
CA SER A 108 31.48 0.20 13.08
C SER A 108 31.22 0.47 11.59
N ARG A 109 30.38 -0.36 10.96
CA ARG A 109 30.00 -0.29 9.55
C ARG A 109 28.55 0.13 9.34
N SER A 110 27.93 0.79 10.34
CA SER A 110 26.51 1.16 10.29
C SER A 110 26.11 2.08 9.12
N TYR A 111 27.10 2.69 8.46
CA TYR A 111 26.93 3.53 7.26
C TYR A 111 26.74 2.72 5.96
N LEU A 112 27.02 1.41 5.97
CA LEU A 112 26.81 0.50 4.84
C LEU A 112 25.45 -0.20 4.94
N SER A 113 24.88 -0.62 3.81
CA SER A 113 23.67 -1.45 3.80
C SER A 113 23.92 -2.82 4.46
N PRO A 114 22.91 -3.45 5.08
CA PRO A 114 23.07 -4.75 5.74
C PRO A 114 23.65 -5.85 4.85
N VAL A 115 23.24 -5.91 3.57
CA VAL A 115 23.78 -6.85 2.57
C VAL A 115 25.25 -6.58 2.28
N LYS A 116 25.65 -5.30 2.16
CA LYS A 116 27.05 -4.94 1.93
C LYS A 116 27.92 -5.30 3.12
N ARG A 117 27.41 -5.13 4.35
CA ARG A 117 28.11 -5.61 5.56
C ARG A 117 28.27 -7.12 5.57
N LEU A 118 27.27 -7.90 5.15
CA LEU A 118 27.41 -9.35 5.02
C LEU A 118 28.44 -9.71 3.92
N SER A 119 28.43 -9.00 2.80
CA SER A 119 29.43 -9.17 1.73
C SER A 119 30.86 -8.95 2.24
N ASP A 120 31.09 -7.83 2.93
CA ASP A 120 32.39 -7.47 3.49
C ASP A 120 32.80 -8.45 4.60
N PHE A 121 31.85 -8.98 5.38
CA PHE A 121 32.13 -10.01 6.37
C PHE A 121 32.61 -11.31 5.72
N ILE A 122 31.97 -11.74 4.63
CA ILE A 122 32.39 -12.94 3.89
C ILE A 122 33.83 -12.75 3.37
N GLU A 123 34.14 -11.57 2.82
CA GLU A 123 35.43 -11.27 2.19
C GLU A 123 36.55 -11.03 3.21
N GLU A 124 36.35 -10.09 4.14
CA GLU A 124 37.38 -9.60 5.06
C GLU A 124 37.59 -10.50 6.28
N VAL A 125 36.59 -11.31 6.64
CA VAL A 125 36.63 -12.14 7.85
C VAL A 125 36.58 -13.61 7.50
N LEU A 126 35.48 -14.09 6.92
CA LEU A 126 35.26 -15.53 6.74
C LEU A 126 36.30 -16.16 5.81
N LEU A 127 36.52 -15.56 4.64
CA LEU A 127 37.51 -16.04 3.69
C LEU A 127 38.96 -15.74 4.12
N ALA A 128 39.18 -14.76 4.99
CA ALA A 128 40.51 -14.41 5.48
C ALA A 128 40.97 -15.31 6.64
N GLU A 129 40.07 -15.66 7.57
CA GLU A 129 40.39 -16.42 8.78
C GLU A 129 40.32 -17.95 8.59
N VAL A 130 39.51 -18.43 7.64
CA VAL A 130 39.35 -19.88 7.40
C VAL A 130 40.12 -20.32 6.16
N GLU A 131 41.14 -21.15 6.37
CA GLU A 131 41.92 -21.81 5.32
C GLU A 131 41.22 -23.10 4.85
N GLY A 132 41.27 -23.41 3.54
CA GLY A 132 40.61 -24.59 2.96
C GLY A 132 39.22 -24.35 2.34
N ASN A 133 38.54 -25.41 1.90
CA ASN A 133 37.22 -25.31 1.28
C ASN A 133 36.12 -25.14 2.33
N LEU A 134 35.12 -24.31 1.99
CA LEU A 134 34.06 -23.82 2.85
C LEU A 134 32.70 -24.12 2.23
N VAL A 135 31.79 -24.71 3.02
CA VAL A 135 30.40 -24.93 2.62
C VAL A 135 29.47 -24.27 3.63
N ILE A 136 28.59 -23.38 3.17
CA ILE A 136 27.55 -22.74 3.99
C ILE A 136 26.20 -23.38 3.67
N PHE A 137 25.61 -24.06 4.63
CA PHE A 137 24.26 -24.60 4.56
C PHE A 137 23.26 -23.57 5.09
N ILE A 138 22.33 -23.15 4.26
CA ILE A 138 21.20 -22.30 4.62
C ILE A 138 19.96 -23.20 4.68
N ASP A 139 19.45 -23.41 5.89
CA ASP A 139 18.32 -24.32 6.16
C ASP A 139 17.00 -23.55 6.37
N GLU A 140 15.89 -24.22 6.09
CA GLU A 140 14.53 -23.66 6.12
C GLU A 140 14.40 -22.34 5.33
N ILE A 141 14.91 -22.32 4.08
CA ILE A 141 14.88 -21.15 3.19
C ILE A 141 13.47 -20.61 2.94
N ASP A 142 12.42 -21.44 3.08
CA ASP A 142 11.03 -21.00 3.00
C ASP A 142 10.62 -19.99 4.09
N SER A 143 11.38 -19.89 5.18
CA SER A 143 11.14 -18.90 6.24
C SER A 143 11.24 -17.46 5.74
N ILE A 144 12.00 -17.21 4.67
CA ILE A 144 12.16 -15.85 4.12
C ILE A 144 10.88 -15.33 3.48
N LEU A 145 9.97 -16.22 3.05
CA LEU A 145 8.71 -15.85 2.38
C LEU A 145 7.75 -15.10 3.33
N GLY A 146 8.01 -15.15 4.64
CA GLY A 146 7.23 -14.44 5.66
C GLY A 146 7.85 -13.14 6.15
N LEU A 147 8.99 -12.71 5.61
CA LEU A 147 9.66 -11.46 6.02
C LEU A 147 8.93 -10.23 5.44
N SER A 148 8.87 -9.15 6.20
CA SER A 148 8.18 -7.91 5.81
C SER A 148 9.08 -6.91 5.05
N PHE A 149 10.29 -7.30 4.67
CA PHE A 149 11.26 -6.48 3.96
C PHE A 149 11.83 -7.23 2.73
N PRO A 150 12.31 -6.51 1.70
CA PRO A 150 12.85 -7.12 0.48
C PRO A 150 14.07 -8.01 0.76
N ILE A 151 14.11 -9.21 0.17
CA ILE A 151 15.15 -10.23 0.40
C ILE A 151 16.02 -10.50 -0.83
N GLU A 152 15.71 -9.86 -1.96
CA GLU A 152 16.34 -10.06 -3.26
C GLU A 152 17.86 -9.81 -3.19
N ASP A 153 18.26 -8.81 -2.41
CA ASP A 153 19.66 -8.46 -2.13
C ASP A 153 20.46 -9.63 -1.52
N PHE A 154 19.82 -10.48 -0.73
CA PHE A 154 20.48 -11.67 -0.15
C PHE A 154 20.87 -12.66 -1.24
N PHE A 155 19.97 -12.93 -2.20
CA PHE A 155 20.26 -13.81 -3.33
C PHE A 155 21.21 -13.16 -4.32
N ALA A 156 21.10 -11.86 -4.54
CA ALA A 156 22.04 -11.10 -5.35
C ALA A 156 23.46 -11.20 -4.79
N LEU A 157 23.62 -11.20 -3.45
CA LEU A 157 24.91 -11.43 -2.81
C LEU A 157 25.44 -12.86 -3.03
N ILE A 158 24.60 -13.90 -2.88
CA ILE A 158 25.00 -15.29 -3.16
C ILE A 158 25.46 -15.41 -4.63
N ARG A 159 24.74 -14.78 -5.55
CA ARG A 159 25.13 -14.70 -6.96
C ARG A 159 26.43 -13.93 -7.19
N ALA A 160 26.62 -12.80 -6.52
CA ALA A 160 27.87 -12.05 -6.57
C ALA A 160 29.05 -12.89 -6.09
N CYS A 161 28.88 -13.67 -5.02
CA CYS A 161 29.90 -14.61 -4.53
C CYS A 161 30.23 -15.69 -5.58
N TYR A 162 29.22 -16.22 -6.28
CA TYR A 162 29.42 -17.17 -7.37
C TYR A 162 30.19 -16.56 -8.55
N ASN A 163 29.82 -15.35 -8.97
CA ASN A 163 30.48 -14.66 -10.07
C ASN A 163 31.93 -14.31 -9.74
N LYS A 164 32.22 -13.86 -8.51
CA LYS A 164 33.59 -13.55 -8.04
C LYS A 164 34.57 -14.74 -8.13
N ARG A 165 34.08 -15.98 -8.26
CA ARG A 165 34.94 -17.18 -8.41
C ARG A 165 35.81 -17.16 -9.67
N THR A 166 35.40 -16.40 -10.70
CA THR A 166 36.18 -16.26 -11.94
C THR A 166 37.38 -15.33 -11.77
N GLU A 167 37.29 -14.36 -10.86
CA GLU A 167 38.26 -13.28 -10.69
C GLU A 167 39.12 -13.45 -9.42
N GLN A 168 38.57 -14.09 -8.39
CA GLN A 168 39.20 -14.20 -7.08
C GLN A 168 39.29 -15.66 -6.61
N LEU A 169 40.54 -16.14 -6.43
CA LEU A 169 40.82 -17.50 -5.97
C LEU A 169 40.20 -17.80 -4.59
N ALA A 170 40.08 -16.80 -3.71
CA ALA A 170 39.50 -16.98 -2.39
C ALA A 170 38.04 -17.46 -2.46
N TYR A 171 37.27 -16.97 -3.42
CA TYR A 171 35.85 -17.32 -3.61
C TYR A 171 35.67 -18.70 -4.26
N GLN A 172 36.66 -19.24 -4.97
CA GLN A 172 36.57 -20.59 -5.56
C GLN A 172 36.38 -21.67 -4.48
N ARG A 173 36.82 -21.38 -3.26
CA ARG A 173 36.75 -22.23 -2.06
C ARG A 173 35.38 -22.22 -1.38
N LEU A 174 34.50 -21.29 -1.72
CA LEU A 174 33.21 -21.09 -1.06
C LEU A 174 32.09 -21.76 -1.85
N SER A 175 31.20 -22.48 -1.17
CA SER A 175 29.98 -23.06 -1.75
C SER A 175 28.78 -22.83 -0.84
N PHE A 176 27.61 -22.58 -1.44
CA PHE A 176 26.34 -22.44 -0.72
C PHE A 176 25.42 -23.62 -1.01
N VAL A 177 24.66 -24.04 0.01
CA VAL A 177 23.59 -25.05 -0.09
C VAL A 177 22.30 -24.48 0.46
N LEU A 178 21.26 -24.37 -0.37
CA LEU A 178 19.93 -23.95 0.08
C LEU A 178 19.02 -25.16 0.32
N LEU A 179 18.39 -25.24 1.49
CA LEU A 179 17.50 -26.33 1.88
C LEU A 179 16.15 -25.74 2.33
N GLY A 180 15.02 -26.28 1.86
CA GLY A 180 13.70 -25.87 2.35
C GLY A 180 12.52 -26.36 1.52
N VAL A 181 11.35 -25.78 1.77
CA VAL A 181 10.05 -26.12 1.16
C VAL A 181 9.53 -24.97 0.30
N ALA A 182 10.32 -24.59 -0.70
CA ALA A 182 10.02 -23.56 -1.68
C ALA A 182 10.25 -24.10 -3.10
N THR A 183 9.65 -23.51 -4.12
CA THR A 183 10.10 -23.66 -5.51
C THR A 183 11.19 -22.63 -5.82
N PRO A 184 12.04 -22.87 -6.84
CA PRO A 184 12.95 -21.83 -7.33
C PRO A 184 12.22 -20.52 -7.67
N SER A 185 11.00 -20.61 -8.23
CA SER A 185 10.16 -19.45 -8.52
C SER A 185 9.66 -18.72 -7.27
N ASP A 186 9.39 -19.41 -6.16
CA ASP A 186 9.00 -18.76 -4.90
C ASP A 186 10.15 -17.91 -4.33
N LEU A 187 11.40 -18.28 -4.63
CA LEU A 187 12.60 -17.52 -4.25
C LEU A 187 12.92 -16.38 -5.24
N ILE A 188 12.10 -16.19 -6.28
CA ILE A 188 12.21 -15.16 -7.32
C ILE A 188 10.93 -14.31 -7.28
N VAL A 189 10.92 -13.29 -6.42
CA VAL A 189 9.76 -12.39 -6.22
C VAL A 189 9.68 -11.34 -7.33
N ASP A 190 10.81 -10.74 -7.68
CA ASP A 190 10.96 -9.88 -8.85
C ASP A 190 11.25 -10.74 -10.09
N LYS A 191 10.47 -10.57 -11.16
CA LYS A 191 10.65 -11.31 -12.43
C LYS A 191 11.56 -10.59 -13.42
N GLN A 192 11.83 -9.30 -13.22
CA GLN A 192 12.74 -8.50 -14.04
C GLN A 192 14.20 -8.67 -13.59
N ARG A 193 14.43 -8.83 -12.29
CA ARG A 193 15.73 -9.27 -11.73
C ARG A 193 15.65 -10.74 -11.36
N THR A 194 16.48 -11.62 -11.96
CA THR A 194 16.56 -13.05 -11.58
C THR A 194 17.81 -13.37 -10.74
N PRO A 195 17.87 -12.94 -9.46
CA PRO A 195 19.05 -13.15 -8.63
C PRO A 195 19.29 -14.63 -8.30
N PHE A 196 18.25 -15.48 -8.30
CA PHE A 196 18.34 -16.91 -8.01
C PHE A 196 18.21 -17.78 -9.28
N ASN A 197 19.31 -18.02 -9.99
CA ASN A 197 19.36 -18.97 -11.12
C ASN A 197 20.64 -19.84 -11.14
N ILE A 198 21.39 -19.83 -10.04
CA ILE A 198 22.70 -20.48 -9.93
C ILE A 198 22.63 -21.71 -9.01
N GLY A 199 23.52 -22.66 -9.28
CA GLY A 199 23.65 -23.87 -8.49
C GLY A 199 22.86 -25.06 -9.05
N ARG A 200 23.22 -26.24 -8.58
CA ARG A 200 22.69 -27.52 -9.02
C ARG A 200 21.55 -27.96 -8.11
N GLY A 201 20.38 -28.20 -8.71
CA GLY A 201 19.27 -28.86 -8.02
C GLY A 201 19.60 -30.32 -7.71
N ILE A 202 19.48 -30.71 -6.45
CA ILE A 202 19.61 -32.09 -6.02
C ILE A 202 18.21 -32.64 -5.72
N GLU A 203 17.79 -33.61 -6.54
CA GLU A 203 16.48 -34.23 -6.40
C GLU A 203 16.45 -35.19 -5.21
N LEU A 204 15.56 -34.92 -4.25
CA LEU A 204 15.38 -35.74 -3.06
C LEU A 204 14.10 -36.57 -3.18
N SER A 205 14.22 -37.81 -3.65
CA SER A 205 13.11 -38.75 -3.84
C SER A 205 12.78 -39.57 -2.59
N GLY A 206 11.65 -40.28 -2.65
CA GLY A 206 11.30 -41.32 -1.68
C GLY A 206 12.23 -42.53 -1.76
N PHE A 207 12.18 -43.39 -0.74
CA PHE A 207 12.98 -44.59 -0.64
C PHE A 207 12.63 -45.62 -1.71
N THR A 208 13.65 -46.10 -2.41
CA THR A 208 13.54 -47.32 -3.21
C THR A 208 13.74 -48.57 -2.36
N LEU A 209 13.32 -49.73 -2.86
CA LEU A 209 13.50 -51.00 -2.14
C LEU A 209 14.98 -51.34 -1.91
N GLU A 210 15.85 -51.00 -2.86
CA GLU A 210 17.29 -51.26 -2.78
C GLU A 210 17.97 -50.36 -1.75
N GLU A 211 17.57 -49.09 -1.67
CA GLU A 211 18.11 -48.14 -0.68
C GLU A 211 17.63 -48.47 0.74
N ALA A 212 16.36 -48.85 0.90
CA ALA A 212 15.73 -49.07 2.21
C ALA A 212 16.09 -50.41 2.88
N GLU A 213 16.97 -51.22 2.30
CA GLU A 213 17.30 -52.56 2.84
C GLU A 213 17.78 -52.53 4.30
N THR A 214 18.42 -51.44 4.74
CA THR A 214 18.85 -51.26 6.14
C THR A 214 17.67 -51.23 7.11
N LEU A 215 16.51 -50.70 6.69
CA LEU A 215 15.30 -50.72 7.51
C LEU A 215 14.78 -52.14 7.71
N ALA A 216 15.03 -53.07 6.77
CA ALA A 216 14.60 -54.46 6.92
C ALA A 216 15.28 -55.17 8.10
N LEU A 217 16.48 -54.72 8.52
CA LEU A 217 17.20 -55.28 9.66
C LEU A 217 16.45 -55.11 10.99
N GLY A 218 15.63 -54.06 11.11
CA GLY A 218 14.82 -53.82 12.31
C GLY A 218 13.75 -54.87 12.56
N PHE A 219 13.43 -55.72 11.57
CA PHE A 219 12.49 -56.82 11.71
C PHE A 219 13.16 -58.20 11.82
N SER A 220 14.49 -58.31 11.67
CA SER A 220 15.17 -59.61 11.54
C SER A 220 14.91 -60.60 12.70
N ASP A 221 14.64 -60.10 13.90
CA ASP A 221 14.37 -60.92 15.09
C ASP A 221 12.88 -61.31 15.24
N SER A 222 11.98 -60.65 14.51
CA SER A 222 10.51 -60.79 14.66
C SER A 222 9.84 -61.40 13.42
N VAL A 223 10.56 -61.45 12.30
CA VAL A 223 10.00 -61.62 10.96
C VAL A 223 11.00 -62.46 10.10
N ASN A 224 10.67 -63.72 9.70
CA ASN A 224 11.42 -64.56 8.75
C ASN A 224 11.69 -63.99 7.33
N ASN A 225 10.88 -63.10 6.74
CA ASN A 225 11.23 -62.39 5.50
C ASN A 225 11.00 -60.86 5.57
N PRO A 226 11.94 -60.14 6.19
CA PRO A 226 11.86 -58.69 6.35
C PRO A 226 11.85 -57.92 5.03
N LYS A 227 12.54 -58.43 4.00
CA LYS A 227 12.65 -57.76 2.70
C LYS A 227 11.32 -57.76 1.93
N ALA A 228 10.54 -58.83 2.06
CA ALA A 228 9.20 -58.89 1.48
C ALA A 228 8.22 -57.97 2.20
N LEU A 229 8.26 -57.93 3.54
CA LEU A 229 7.47 -57.02 4.36
C LEU A 229 7.77 -55.55 4.01
N LEU A 230 9.05 -55.19 3.90
CA LEU A 230 9.46 -53.84 3.50
C LEU A 230 8.95 -53.45 2.11
N ARG A 231 8.89 -54.40 1.15
CA ARG A 231 8.30 -54.14 -0.18
C ARG A 231 6.83 -53.77 -0.07
N GLU A 232 6.07 -54.43 0.80
CA GLU A 232 4.65 -54.11 1.02
C GLU A 232 4.48 -52.75 1.72
N ILE A 233 5.31 -52.45 2.73
CA ILE A 233 5.35 -51.14 3.39
C ILE A 233 5.62 -50.02 2.38
N LEU A 234 6.60 -50.21 1.48
CA LEU A 234 6.93 -49.23 0.44
C LEU A 234 5.79 -49.09 -0.59
N ALA A 235 5.05 -50.16 -0.88
CA ALA A 235 3.88 -50.08 -1.77
C ALA A 235 2.76 -49.20 -1.19
N PHE A 236 2.50 -49.28 0.11
CA PHE A 236 1.52 -48.41 0.79
C PHE A 236 2.00 -46.97 0.95
N THR A 237 3.28 -46.77 1.24
CA THR A 237 3.84 -45.45 1.59
C THR A 237 4.43 -44.69 0.40
N GLY A 238 4.62 -45.36 -0.74
CA GLY A 238 5.32 -44.81 -1.90
C GLY A 238 6.78 -44.44 -1.61
N GLY A 239 7.38 -45.03 -0.58
CA GLY A 239 8.72 -44.69 -0.09
C GLY A 239 8.83 -43.33 0.60
N GLN A 240 7.72 -42.69 1.01
CA GLN A 240 7.80 -41.43 1.74
C GLN A 240 8.50 -41.66 3.10
N PRO A 241 9.61 -40.96 3.41
CA PRO A 241 10.49 -41.34 4.53
C PRO A 241 9.82 -41.45 5.90
N LEU A 242 8.99 -40.46 6.27
CA LEU A 242 8.30 -40.43 7.56
C LEU A 242 7.28 -41.56 7.69
N LEU A 243 6.42 -41.74 6.68
CA LEU A 243 5.38 -42.77 6.63
C LEU A 243 5.98 -44.17 6.59
N THR A 244 7.06 -44.37 5.81
CA THR A 244 7.75 -45.66 5.77
C THR A 244 8.27 -46.03 7.16
N GLN A 245 8.94 -45.11 7.86
CA GLN A 245 9.42 -45.39 9.23
C GLN A 245 8.28 -45.50 10.25
N LYS A 246 7.22 -44.69 10.13
CA LYS A 246 6.02 -44.75 10.98
C LYS A 246 5.32 -46.09 10.86
N LEU A 247 5.12 -46.57 9.63
CA LEU A 247 4.52 -47.87 9.40
C LEU A 247 5.43 -49.01 9.89
N CYS A 248 6.75 -48.89 9.72
CA CYS A 248 7.69 -49.84 10.32
C CYS A 248 7.60 -49.90 11.85
N GLN A 249 7.50 -48.75 12.53
CA GLN A 249 7.32 -48.67 13.97
C GLN A 249 5.99 -49.27 14.42
N LEU A 250 4.87 -48.89 13.78
CA LEU A 250 3.54 -49.38 14.11
C LEU A 250 3.45 -50.91 13.97
N ILE A 251 4.10 -51.48 12.97
CA ILE A 251 4.17 -52.95 12.80
C ILE A 251 4.93 -53.60 13.96
N LEU A 252 6.06 -53.03 14.41
CA LEU A 252 6.77 -53.55 15.59
C LEU A 252 5.94 -53.43 16.87
N GLU A 253 5.25 -52.31 17.08
CA GLU A 253 4.36 -52.11 18.24
C GLU A 253 3.20 -53.12 18.26
N ASP A 254 2.60 -53.41 17.11
CA ASP A 254 1.53 -54.39 16.96
C ASP A 254 2.04 -55.83 17.22
N ILE A 255 3.25 -56.15 16.73
CA ILE A 255 3.93 -57.43 17.04
C ILE A 255 4.23 -57.55 18.55
N GLU A 256 4.76 -56.49 19.18
CA GLU A 256 5.02 -56.48 20.62
C GLU A 256 3.74 -56.58 21.46
N HIS A 257 2.66 -55.91 21.05
CA HIS A 257 1.35 -55.98 21.71
C HIS A 257 0.74 -57.38 21.61
N CYS A 258 0.77 -57.98 20.42
CA CYS A 258 0.34 -59.35 20.20
C CYS A 258 1.19 -60.35 21.03
N THR A 259 2.50 -60.15 21.11
CA THR A 259 3.39 -61.00 21.92
C THR A 259 3.08 -60.87 23.42
N ARG A 260 2.72 -59.66 23.89
CA ARG A 260 2.26 -59.41 25.26
C ARG A 260 0.92 -60.09 25.58
N LEU A 261 -0.05 -60.04 24.67
CA LEU A 261 -1.36 -60.70 24.83
C LEU A 261 -1.21 -62.22 24.91
N LEU A 262 -0.36 -62.82 24.06
CA LEU A 262 -0.06 -64.26 24.12
C LEU A 262 0.69 -64.67 25.40
N SER A 263 1.48 -63.77 25.99
CA SER A 263 2.11 -64.01 27.30
C SER A 263 1.16 -63.83 28.50
N GLN A 264 0.04 -63.13 28.33
CA GLN A 264 -1.01 -63.00 29.35
C GLN A 264 -1.98 -64.19 29.34
N GLU A 265 -2.28 -64.77 28.17
CA GLU A 265 -3.11 -65.98 28.02
C GLU A 265 -2.48 -67.26 28.60
N GLU A 266 -1.16 -67.31 28.81
CA GLU A 266 -0.49 -68.43 29.48
C GLU A 266 -0.65 -68.40 31.03
N THR A 267 -1.36 -67.42 31.60
CA THR A 267 -1.55 -67.29 33.07
C THR A 267 -2.99 -67.33 33.58
N SER A 268 -3.99 -67.62 32.74
CA SER A 268 -5.39 -67.81 33.17
C SER A 268 -5.86 -69.26 32.99
N ASP A 269 -6.08 -69.94 34.11
CA ASP A 269 -6.59 -71.32 34.23
C ASP A 269 -7.97 -71.51 33.57
N PRO A 270 -8.22 -72.60 32.80
CA PRO A 270 -9.51 -72.86 32.19
C PRO A 270 -10.37 -73.78 33.09
N ALA A 271 -11.34 -73.21 33.81
CA ALA A 271 -12.42 -74.00 34.40
C ALA A 271 -13.76 -73.27 34.36
N THR A 272 -14.76 -73.98 33.85
CA THR A 272 -16.20 -73.70 33.82
C THR A 272 -16.69 -72.74 32.72
N GLY A 273 -17.26 -73.35 31.68
CA GLY A 273 -18.18 -72.67 30.78
C GLY A 273 -19.59 -72.63 31.35
N ASN A 274 -20.35 -71.59 31.02
CA ASN A 274 -21.56 -71.74 30.20
C ASN A 274 -22.10 -70.40 29.70
N SER A 275 -22.87 -70.51 28.62
CA SER A 275 -23.82 -69.56 27.99
C SER A 275 -23.29 -68.32 27.26
N GLY A 276 -23.19 -68.46 25.93
CA GLY A 276 -24.07 -67.74 24.99
C GLY A 276 -23.71 -66.30 24.63
N GLU A 277 -23.05 -66.12 23.47
CA GLU A 277 -23.59 -65.35 22.34
C GLU A 277 -22.70 -65.53 21.09
N GLU A 278 -23.34 -65.81 19.96
CA GLU A 278 -22.74 -65.97 18.64
C GLU A 278 -22.30 -64.61 18.09
N PHE A 279 -21.02 -64.48 17.73
CA PHE A 279 -20.62 -63.65 16.59
C PHE A 279 -19.76 -64.47 15.64
N THR A 280 -20.21 -64.50 14.39
CA THR A 280 -19.79 -65.34 13.28
C THR A 280 -18.38 -64.99 12.79
N THR A 281 -17.43 -65.90 13.00
CA THR A 281 -16.19 -65.96 12.20
C THR A 281 -16.15 -67.27 11.42
N THR A 282 -16.40 -67.20 10.11
CA THR A 282 -16.01 -68.28 9.18
C THR A 282 -15.76 -67.69 7.80
N VAL A 283 -14.54 -67.24 7.51
CA VAL A 283 -13.95 -67.37 6.17
C VAL A 283 -12.43 -67.57 6.27
N SER A 284 -11.96 -68.59 5.55
CA SER A 284 -10.60 -68.87 5.11
C SER A 284 -9.65 -69.66 6.02
N LYS A 285 -9.87 -70.98 6.01
CA LYS A 285 -8.76 -71.93 5.79
C LYS A 285 -8.36 -71.84 4.31
N THR A 286 -7.10 -71.46 4.05
CA THR A 286 -6.15 -71.96 3.02
C THR A 286 -5.24 -70.82 2.53
N VAL A 287 -3.96 -71.14 2.36
CA VAL A 287 -2.84 -70.32 1.82
C VAL A 287 -2.01 -69.55 2.87
N SER A 288 -1.32 -70.33 3.71
CA SER A 288 -0.04 -69.94 4.34
C SER A 288 1.10 -70.61 3.58
N LYS A 289 1.95 -69.80 2.95
CA LYS A 289 3.39 -70.06 2.73
C LYS A 289 3.95 -68.89 1.93
N LYS A 290 4.38 -67.84 2.61
CA LYS A 290 5.54 -67.14 2.07
C LYS A 290 6.49 -66.53 3.11
N TYR A 291 6.04 -66.05 4.28
CA TYR A 291 6.96 -65.21 5.06
C TYR A 291 7.16 -65.42 6.58
N PHE A 292 6.38 -66.16 7.41
CA PHE A 292 6.65 -66.19 8.89
C PHE A 292 6.40 -67.51 9.66
N GLY A 293 7.12 -67.68 10.78
CA GLY A 293 7.14 -68.79 11.74
C GLY A 293 6.37 -68.48 13.04
N LYS A 294 6.31 -69.45 13.97
CA LYS A 294 5.38 -69.50 15.12
C LYS A 294 5.59 -68.39 16.18
N ARG A 295 4.87 -67.27 16.06
CA ARG A 295 4.07 -66.53 17.10
C ARG A 295 3.83 -65.09 16.59
N CYS A 296 2.57 -64.66 16.62
CA CYS A 296 2.01 -63.40 16.10
C CYS A 296 2.05 -63.20 14.57
N THR A 297 0.91 -63.45 13.92
CA THR A 297 0.74 -63.33 12.47
C THR A 297 0.19 -61.96 12.09
N VAL A 298 1.03 -61.09 11.55
CA VAL A 298 0.57 -59.96 10.71
C VAL A 298 0.41 -60.51 9.28
N ASN A 299 -0.84 -60.65 8.84
CA ASN A 299 -1.24 -61.05 7.48
C ASN A 299 -1.00 -59.87 6.50
N PRO A 300 -0.82 -60.05 5.18
CA PRO A 300 -0.95 -58.94 4.22
C PRO A 300 -2.29 -58.18 4.32
N THR A 301 -3.39 -58.85 4.72
CA THR A 301 -4.63 -58.16 5.12
C THR A 301 -4.53 -57.42 6.46
N SER A 302 -3.52 -57.69 7.28
CA SER A 302 -3.23 -56.99 8.53
C SER A 302 -2.48 -55.67 8.32
N ILE A 303 -1.63 -55.51 7.29
CA ILE A 303 -1.00 -54.20 7.01
C ILE A 303 -2.06 -53.22 6.49
N GLU A 304 -2.90 -53.67 5.55
CA GLU A 304 -4.03 -52.87 5.06
C GLU A 304 -5.00 -52.51 6.20
N TYR A 305 -5.33 -53.47 7.07
CA TYR A 305 -6.13 -53.23 8.27
C TYR A 305 -5.45 -52.29 9.27
N LEU A 306 -4.14 -52.42 9.49
CA LEU A 306 -3.36 -51.57 10.39
C LEU A 306 -3.29 -50.14 9.84
N VAL A 307 -3.01 -49.98 8.54
CA VAL A 307 -3.02 -48.69 7.85
C VAL A 307 -4.42 -48.07 7.89
N GLY A 308 -5.47 -48.87 7.63
CA GLY A 308 -6.86 -48.47 7.80
C GLY A 308 -7.13 -47.91 9.19
N ARG A 309 -6.94 -48.74 10.23
CA ARG A 309 -7.29 -48.41 11.62
C ARG A 309 -6.41 -47.33 12.27
N ARG A 310 -5.11 -47.32 11.98
CA ARG A 310 -4.10 -46.50 12.69
C ARG A 310 -3.59 -45.30 11.90
N ILE A 311 -3.91 -45.21 10.61
CA ILE A 311 -3.46 -44.10 9.75
C ILE A 311 -4.62 -43.43 9.01
N ILE A 312 -5.57 -44.18 8.43
CA ILE A 312 -6.65 -43.63 7.59
C ILE A 312 -7.90 -43.26 8.41
N ASP A 313 -8.35 -44.15 9.30
CA ASP A 313 -9.52 -43.95 10.13
C ASP A 313 -9.24 -42.86 11.17
N ASN A 314 -10.09 -41.84 11.24
CA ASN A 314 -9.89 -40.69 12.15
C ASN A 314 -8.48 -40.09 12.05
N TRP A 315 -7.89 -40.08 10.85
CA TRP A 315 -6.50 -39.68 10.62
C TRP A 315 -6.17 -38.31 11.23
N GLU A 316 -7.11 -37.35 11.24
CA GLU A 316 -6.90 -36.01 11.81
C GLU A 316 -6.52 -36.03 13.29
N VAL A 317 -6.96 -37.05 14.05
CA VAL A 317 -6.65 -37.23 15.48
C VAL A 317 -5.43 -38.13 15.68
N GLN A 318 -5.13 -39.02 14.72
CA GLN A 318 -4.05 -40.01 14.83
C GLN A 318 -2.73 -39.59 14.17
N ASP A 319 -2.69 -38.42 13.53
CA ASP A 319 -1.54 -37.92 12.78
C ASP A 319 -0.45 -37.32 13.69
N GLU A 320 0.19 -38.18 14.48
CA GLU A 320 1.35 -37.86 15.32
C GLU A 320 2.58 -38.69 14.90
N PRO A 321 3.77 -38.08 14.67
CA PRO A 321 3.96 -36.64 14.47
C PRO A 321 3.19 -36.14 13.23
N GLU A 322 2.85 -34.85 13.22
CA GLU A 322 2.03 -34.23 12.17
C GLU A 322 2.67 -34.36 10.78
N HIS A 323 1.87 -34.83 9.83
CA HIS A 323 2.23 -34.96 8.42
C HIS A 323 1.02 -34.79 7.52
N LEU A 324 -0.01 -35.61 7.70
CA LEU A 324 -1.25 -35.50 6.92
C LEU A 324 -1.96 -34.17 7.22
N ARG A 325 -1.95 -33.70 8.49
CA ARG A 325 -2.52 -32.40 8.87
C ARG A 325 -1.76 -31.27 8.20
N THR A 326 -0.43 -31.37 8.12
CA THR A 326 0.40 -30.40 7.41
C THR A 326 0.09 -30.34 5.91
N ILE A 327 -0.16 -31.48 5.26
CA ILE A 327 -0.59 -31.54 3.86
C ILE A 327 -1.95 -30.84 3.70
N ARG A 328 -2.92 -31.17 4.55
CA ARG A 328 -4.26 -30.53 4.57
C ARG A 328 -4.14 -29.02 4.73
N ASP A 329 -3.45 -28.59 5.77
CA ASP A 329 -3.37 -27.19 6.16
C ASP A 329 -2.67 -26.38 5.06
N ARG A 330 -1.67 -26.96 4.38
CA ARG A 330 -1.05 -26.30 3.21
C ARG A 330 -2.04 -26.13 2.05
N ILE A 331 -2.81 -27.16 1.70
CA ILE A 331 -3.80 -27.10 0.61
C ILE A 331 -4.92 -26.10 0.93
N LEU A 332 -5.29 -25.97 2.20
CA LEU A 332 -6.40 -25.12 2.66
C LEU A 332 -5.95 -23.73 3.17
N SER A 333 -4.64 -23.48 3.28
CA SER A 333 -4.07 -22.26 3.89
C SER A 333 -4.56 -20.98 3.24
N ASN A 334 -4.67 -20.96 1.90
CA ASN A 334 -5.14 -19.83 1.14
C ASN A 334 -6.55 -20.11 0.58
N GLN A 335 -7.58 -19.63 1.28
CA GLN A 335 -8.98 -19.80 0.86
C GLN A 335 -9.29 -19.22 -0.53
N GLN A 336 -8.52 -18.26 -1.03
CA GLN A 336 -8.71 -17.69 -2.37
C GLN A 336 -8.21 -18.62 -3.48
N ARG A 337 -7.26 -19.52 -3.18
CA ARG A 337 -6.62 -20.43 -4.17
C ARG A 337 -6.94 -21.91 -3.95
N ALA A 338 -7.39 -22.28 -2.75
CA ALA A 338 -7.70 -23.65 -2.36
C ALA A 338 -8.71 -24.33 -3.31
N GLY A 339 -9.68 -23.58 -3.84
CA GLY A 339 -10.68 -24.11 -4.79
C GLY A 339 -10.04 -24.68 -6.07
N ARG A 340 -9.05 -23.98 -6.63
CA ARG A 340 -8.34 -24.41 -7.84
C ARG A 340 -7.41 -25.60 -7.58
N LEU A 341 -6.67 -25.58 -6.46
CA LEU A 341 -5.81 -26.71 -6.05
C LEU A 341 -6.61 -27.99 -5.83
N LEU A 342 -7.74 -27.89 -5.11
CA LEU A 342 -8.65 -29.00 -4.87
C LEU A 342 -9.31 -29.49 -6.17
N GLY A 343 -9.64 -28.59 -7.09
CA GLY A 343 -10.16 -28.94 -8.42
C GLY A 343 -9.16 -29.73 -9.27
N LEU A 344 -7.90 -29.27 -9.34
CA LEU A 344 -6.82 -29.98 -10.04
C LEU A 344 -6.54 -31.35 -9.39
N TYR A 345 -6.51 -31.42 -8.06
CA TYR A 345 -6.34 -32.69 -7.36
C TYR A 345 -7.52 -33.64 -7.58
N GLN A 346 -8.75 -33.12 -7.65
CA GLN A 346 -9.94 -33.91 -8.02
C GLN A 346 -9.80 -34.51 -9.42
N GLN A 347 -9.27 -33.74 -10.38
CA GLN A 347 -8.98 -34.23 -11.73
C GLN A 347 -7.94 -35.36 -11.72
N ILE A 348 -6.86 -35.21 -10.94
CA ILE A 348 -5.83 -36.24 -10.77
C ILE A 348 -6.43 -37.52 -10.18
N LEU A 349 -7.31 -37.43 -9.18
CA LEU A 349 -8.01 -38.59 -8.61
C LEU A 349 -8.92 -39.29 -9.61
N GLN A 350 -9.62 -38.55 -10.47
CA GLN A 350 -10.54 -39.10 -11.47
C GLN A 350 -9.83 -39.73 -12.67
N GLN A 351 -8.75 -39.10 -13.14
CA GLN A 351 -8.00 -39.53 -14.34
C GLN A 351 -6.82 -40.45 -14.00
N GLY A 352 -6.48 -40.60 -12.72
CA GLY A 352 -5.33 -41.36 -12.22
C GLY A 352 -3.98 -40.64 -12.39
N ALA A 353 -3.81 -39.86 -13.46
CA ALA A 353 -2.68 -38.96 -13.67
C ALA A 353 -3.01 -37.86 -14.68
N VAL A 354 -2.40 -36.69 -14.54
CA VAL A 354 -2.52 -35.54 -15.46
C VAL A 354 -1.14 -35.23 -16.06
N ALA A 355 -1.09 -34.67 -17.27
CA ALA A 355 0.19 -34.26 -17.89
C ALA A 355 0.87 -33.18 -17.05
N ALA A 356 2.19 -33.28 -16.86
CA ALA A 356 2.93 -32.25 -16.15
C ALA A 356 3.09 -31.02 -17.05
N ASP A 357 2.55 -29.89 -16.61
CA ASP A 357 2.57 -28.61 -17.34
C ASP A 357 3.38 -27.53 -16.61
N ASP A 358 3.92 -27.86 -15.44
CA ASP A 358 4.69 -26.98 -14.57
C ASP A 358 3.96 -25.67 -14.20
N SER A 359 2.62 -25.69 -14.25
CA SER A 359 1.77 -24.63 -13.73
C SER A 359 1.98 -24.43 -12.23
N TRP A 360 1.69 -23.22 -11.76
CA TRP A 360 1.80 -22.87 -10.34
C TRP A 360 0.98 -23.84 -9.46
N GLU A 361 -0.21 -24.24 -9.90
CA GLU A 361 -1.08 -25.17 -9.18
C GLU A 361 -0.46 -26.57 -9.07
N GLN A 362 0.18 -27.06 -10.13
CA GLN A 362 0.90 -28.33 -10.09
C GLN A 362 2.11 -28.26 -9.16
N MET A 363 2.85 -27.14 -9.20
CA MET A 363 4.00 -26.93 -8.32
C MET A 363 3.60 -26.88 -6.85
N GLU A 364 2.52 -26.17 -6.51
CA GLU A 364 2.04 -26.08 -5.13
C GLU A 364 1.52 -27.44 -4.62
N LEU A 365 0.84 -28.22 -5.48
CA LEU A 365 0.48 -29.60 -5.15
C LEU A 365 1.71 -30.50 -4.95
N LEU A 366 2.76 -30.35 -5.76
CA LEU A 366 4.02 -31.09 -5.60
C LEU A 366 4.74 -30.72 -4.30
N LEU A 367 4.77 -29.43 -3.93
CA LEU A 367 5.35 -28.95 -2.68
C LEU A 367 4.56 -29.39 -1.43
N SER A 368 3.25 -29.56 -1.55
CA SER A 368 2.45 -30.20 -0.50
C SER A 368 2.89 -31.65 -0.23
N GLY A 369 3.53 -32.30 -1.21
CA GLY A 369 3.94 -33.70 -1.11
C GLY A 369 2.80 -34.69 -1.34
N LEU A 370 1.59 -34.21 -1.64
CA LEU A 370 0.42 -35.03 -1.95
C LEU A 370 0.55 -35.78 -3.29
N VAL A 371 1.15 -35.12 -4.27
CA VAL A 371 1.38 -35.65 -5.62
C VAL A 371 2.88 -35.73 -5.93
N VAL A 372 3.22 -36.48 -6.97
CA VAL A 372 4.58 -36.64 -7.48
C VAL A 372 4.60 -36.55 -8.99
N LYS A 373 5.64 -35.92 -9.55
CA LYS A 373 5.93 -35.89 -10.98
C LYS A 373 6.73 -37.14 -11.34
N SER A 374 6.20 -37.96 -12.23
CA SER A 374 6.82 -39.20 -12.70
C SER A 374 6.49 -39.40 -14.17
N GLU A 375 7.50 -39.66 -15.00
CA GLU A 375 7.31 -39.91 -16.45
C GLU A 375 6.53 -38.79 -17.17
N GLY A 376 6.79 -37.52 -16.81
CA GLY A 376 6.10 -36.37 -17.40
C GLY A 376 4.62 -36.23 -17.00
N LYS A 377 4.16 -36.95 -15.98
CA LYS A 377 2.80 -36.86 -15.44
C LYS A 377 2.81 -36.61 -13.94
N VAL A 378 1.76 -35.95 -13.45
CA VAL A 378 1.49 -35.73 -12.04
C VAL A 378 0.45 -36.75 -11.57
N ARG A 379 0.77 -37.50 -10.51
CA ARG A 379 -0.11 -38.52 -9.91
C ARG A 379 -0.06 -38.45 -8.38
N VAL A 380 -1.09 -39.00 -7.72
CA VAL A 380 -1.09 -39.12 -6.25
C VAL A 380 0.10 -39.95 -5.80
N ARG A 381 0.84 -39.48 -4.79
CA ARG A 381 2.16 -40.03 -4.44
C ARG A 381 2.10 -41.45 -3.92
N ASN A 382 1.08 -41.79 -3.14
CA ASN A 382 0.91 -43.13 -2.57
C ASN A 382 -0.57 -43.46 -2.25
N PRO A 383 -0.90 -44.74 -2.04
CA PRO A 383 -2.26 -45.18 -1.69
C PRO A 383 -2.83 -44.57 -0.40
N ILE A 384 -2.00 -44.34 0.63
CA ILE A 384 -2.46 -43.73 1.90
C ILE A 384 -3.04 -42.34 1.64
N TYR A 385 -2.34 -41.52 0.85
CA TYR A 385 -2.82 -40.18 0.50
C TYR A 385 -4.10 -40.20 -0.33
N ALA A 386 -4.21 -41.13 -1.29
CA ALA A 386 -5.41 -41.29 -2.09
C ALA A 386 -6.63 -41.71 -1.24
N ALA A 387 -6.41 -42.49 -0.18
CA ALA A 387 -7.45 -42.93 0.75
C ALA A 387 -7.88 -41.82 1.73
N VAL A 388 -6.91 -41.05 2.26
CA VAL A 388 -7.13 -39.94 3.19
C VAL A 388 -7.74 -38.73 2.49
N PHE A 389 -7.10 -38.26 1.43
CA PHE A 389 -7.56 -37.15 0.59
C PHE A 389 -8.30 -37.71 -0.63
N ASN A 390 -9.40 -38.42 -0.37
CA ASN A 390 -10.21 -39.05 -1.41
C ASN A 390 -11.22 -38.06 -2.04
N CYS A 391 -11.96 -38.52 -3.07
CA CYS A 391 -12.95 -37.70 -3.76
C CYS A 391 -14.04 -37.13 -2.83
N ASP A 392 -14.45 -37.87 -1.79
CA ASP A 392 -15.47 -37.41 -0.83
C ASP A 392 -14.93 -36.28 0.05
N TRP A 393 -13.69 -36.42 0.51
CA TRP A 393 -12.99 -35.37 1.26
C TRP A 393 -12.84 -34.10 0.41
N VAL A 394 -12.35 -34.22 -0.82
CA VAL A 394 -12.19 -33.08 -1.74
C VAL A 394 -13.53 -32.41 -2.02
N SER A 395 -14.58 -33.20 -2.27
CA SER A 395 -15.93 -32.69 -2.53
C SER A 395 -16.48 -31.94 -1.31
N LYS A 396 -16.25 -32.46 -0.10
CA LYS A 396 -16.66 -31.80 1.15
C LYS A 396 -15.95 -30.45 1.32
N GLN A 397 -14.65 -30.37 1.05
CA GLN A 397 -13.93 -29.10 1.14
C GLN A 397 -14.37 -28.09 0.07
N LEU A 398 -14.55 -28.52 -1.18
CA LEU A 398 -15.08 -27.66 -2.25
C LEU A 398 -16.49 -27.15 -1.94
N SER A 399 -17.34 -27.97 -1.31
CA SER A 399 -18.67 -27.54 -0.84
C SER A 399 -18.62 -26.53 0.31
N ASN A 400 -17.65 -26.64 1.22
CA ASN A 400 -17.46 -25.65 2.28
C ASN A 400 -16.96 -24.29 1.76
N LEU A 401 -16.24 -24.29 0.64
CA LEU A 401 -15.72 -23.07 0.04
C LEU A 401 -16.81 -22.30 -0.72
N ARG A 402 -17.64 -22.99 -1.53
CA ARG A 402 -18.53 -22.35 -2.52
C ARG A 402 -19.94 -22.05 -1.96
N PRO A 403 -20.45 -20.81 -2.07
CA PRO A 403 -21.84 -20.49 -1.67
C PRO A 403 -22.90 -21.10 -2.60
N TYR A 404 -22.53 -21.52 -3.81
CA TYR A 404 -23.42 -22.09 -4.83
C TYR A 404 -23.17 -23.59 -5.10
N ALA A 405 -22.51 -24.30 -4.18
CA ALA A 405 -22.09 -25.69 -4.36
C ALA A 405 -23.24 -26.65 -4.73
N THR A 406 -24.42 -26.47 -4.14
CA THR A 406 -25.60 -27.31 -4.36
C THR A 406 -26.17 -27.13 -5.77
N SER A 407 -26.28 -25.89 -6.23
CA SER A 407 -26.77 -25.55 -7.58
C SER A 407 -25.81 -26.04 -8.66
N LEU A 408 -24.50 -25.84 -8.47
CA LEU A 408 -23.47 -26.32 -9.40
C LEU A 408 -23.49 -27.84 -9.52
N ARG A 409 -23.53 -28.58 -8.40
CA ARG A 409 -23.59 -30.04 -8.42
C ARG A 409 -24.86 -30.56 -9.10
N ALA A 410 -26.01 -29.94 -8.83
CA ALA A 410 -27.26 -30.31 -9.46
C ALA A 410 -27.25 -30.08 -10.97
N TRP A 411 -26.59 -29.02 -11.44
CA TRP A 411 -26.46 -28.71 -12.86
C TRP A 411 -25.56 -29.70 -13.62
N PHE A 412 -24.39 -30.02 -13.06
CA PHE A 412 -23.48 -31.01 -13.66
C PHE A 412 -24.05 -32.43 -13.63
N ASN A 413 -24.80 -32.80 -12.57
CA ASN A 413 -25.52 -34.08 -12.52
C ASN A 413 -26.64 -34.21 -13.57
N GLY A 414 -27.10 -33.07 -14.13
CA GLY A 414 -28.09 -33.01 -15.21
C GLY A 414 -27.47 -32.76 -16.59
N ASP A 415 -26.25 -33.23 -16.82
CA ASP A 415 -25.49 -33.07 -18.07
C ASP A 415 -25.35 -31.62 -18.56
N CYS A 416 -25.35 -30.65 -17.63
CA CYS A 416 -25.29 -29.21 -17.90
C CYS A 416 -26.45 -28.64 -18.73
N GLN A 417 -27.57 -29.37 -18.85
CA GLN A 417 -28.73 -28.96 -19.66
C GLN A 417 -29.85 -28.30 -18.84
N ASP A 418 -29.91 -28.55 -17.53
CA ASP A 418 -30.99 -28.05 -16.67
C ASP A 418 -30.79 -26.57 -16.30
N GLU A 419 -31.26 -25.67 -17.17
CA GLU A 419 -31.20 -24.20 -16.98
C GLU A 419 -31.93 -23.72 -15.70
N SER A 420 -32.74 -24.56 -15.03
CA SER A 420 -33.38 -24.21 -13.75
C SER A 420 -32.41 -24.21 -12.56
N ARG A 421 -31.23 -24.83 -12.72
CA ARG A 421 -30.18 -24.90 -11.70
C ARG A 421 -29.18 -23.75 -11.79
N LEU A 422 -29.19 -23.01 -12.89
CA LEU A 422 -28.34 -21.85 -13.10
C LEU A 422 -28.81 -20.67 -12.25
N LEU A 423 -27.85 -19.89 -11.75
CA LEU A 423 -28.12 -18.76 -10.86
C LEU A 423 -28.66 -17.56 -11.65
N ARG A 424 -29.48 -16.73 -11.00
CA ARG A 424 -30.12 -15.55 -11.60
C ARG A 424 -30.23 -14.41 -10.58
N GLY A 425 -30.28 -13.18 -11.06
CA GLY A 425 -30.45 -11.99 -10.22
C GLY A 425 -29.46 -11.94 -9.05
N GLN A 426 -29.95 -11.71 -7.83
CA GLN A 426 -29.10 -11.53 -6.64
C GLN A 426 -28.21 -12.74 -6.33
N ALA A 427 -28.71 -13.97 -6.50
CA ALA A 427 -27.92 -15.17 -6.23
C ALA A 427 -26.73 -15.32 -7.20
N LEU A 428 -26.87 -14.84 -8.43
CA LEU A 428 -25.76 -14.79 -9.38
C LEU A 428 -24.78 -13.67 -9.03
N LEU A 429 -25.27 -12.49 -8.62
CA LEU A 429 -24.41 -11.38 -8.19
C LEU A 429 -23.57 -11.75 -6.95
N ASP A 430 -24.17 -12.41 -5.97
CA ASP A 430 -23.48 -12.88 -4.77
C ASP A 430 -22.41 -13.93 -5.11
N ALA A 431 -22.72 -14.82 -6.06
CA ALA A 431 -21.78 -15.83 -6.55
C ALA A 431 -20.61 -15.22 -7.35
N LEU A 432 -20.87 -14.19 -8.16
CA LEU A 432 -19.85 -13.45 -8.91
C LEU A 432 -18.98 -12.60 -7.99
N ALA A 433 -19.57 -11.92 -7.00
CA ALA A 433 -18.82 -11.19 -5.99
C ALA A 433 -17.94 -12.11 -5.12
N TRP A 434 -18.42 -13.31 -4.81
CA TRP A 434 -17.61 -14.35 -4.18
C TRP A 434 -16.48 -14.85 -5.10
N ALA A 435 -16.70 -14.90 -6.42
CA ALA A 435 -15.72 -15.33 -7.41
C ALA A 435 -14.61 -14.30 -7.72
N ASP A 436 -14.91 -13.01 -7.62
CA ASP A 436 -14.12 -11.88 -8.17
C ASP A 436 -12.65 -11.80 -7.71
N SER A 437 -12.35 -12.30 -6.50
CA SER A 437 -11.00 -12.29 -5.91
C SER A 437 -10.42 -13.69 -5.68
N ARG A 438 -10.99 -14.72 -6.31
CA ARG A 438 -10.63 -16.12 -6.06
C ARG A 438 -10.29 -16.85 -7.36
N SER A 439 -9.29 -17.71 -7.31
CA SER A 439 -8.97 -18.59 -8.43
C SER A 439 -9.90 -19.81 -8.38
N LEU A 440 -10.79 -19.91 -9.35
CA LEU A 440 -11.83 -20.95 -9.40
C LEU A 440 -11.42 -22.15 -10.26
N SER A 441 -12.16 -23.27 -10.17
CA SER A 441 -11.97 -24.40 -11.08
C SER A 441 -12.70 -24.16 -12.41
N ASP A 442 -12.32 -24.88 -13.46
CA ASP A 442 -12.95 -24.76 -14.78
C ASP A 442 -14.47 -25.01 -14.75
N GLN A 443 -14.92 -25.90 -13.85
CA GLN A 443 -16.33 -26.18 -13.63
C GLN A 443 -17.10 -24.98 -13.06
N ASP A 444 -16.47 -24.21 -12.16
CA ASP A 444 -17.06 -22.99 -11.63
C ASP A 444 -17.22 -21.93 -12.72
N TYR A 445 -16.19 -21.74 -13.57
CA TYR A 445 -16.27 -20.80 -14.69
C TYR A 445 -17.36 -21.20 -15.69
N GLN A 446 -17.48 -22.49 -16.02
CA GLN A 446 -18.55 -22.98 -16.89
C GLN A 446 -19.95 -22.74 -16.30
N PHE A 447 -20.15 -23.02 -15.02
CA PHE A 447 -21.44 -22.81 -14.35
C PHE A 447 -21.81 -21.32 -14.23
N LEU A 448 -20.85 -20.46 -13.86
CA LEU A 448 -21.07 -19.03 -13.72
C LEU A 448 -21.30 -18.34 -15.07
N SER A 449 -20.52 -18.69 -16.09
CA SER A 449 -20.71 -18.16 -17.45
C SER A 449 -22.05 -18.60 -18.07
N ALA A 450 -22.46 -19.86 -17.87
CA ALA A 450 -23.77 -20.34 -18.27
C ALA A 450 -24.90 -19.59 -17.53
N SER A 451 -24.72 -19.33 -16.22
CA SER A 451 -25.67 -18.57 -15.40
C SER A 451 -25.79 -17.12 -15.88
N GLN A 452 -24.67 -16.44 -16.15
CA GLN A 452 -24.64 -15.09 -16.73
C GLN A 452 -25.31 -15.02 -18.11
N ALA A 453 -25.05 -16.01 -18.96
CA ALA A 453 -25.65 -16.05 -20.30
C ALA A 453 -27.17 -16.21 -20.24
N LEU A 454 -27.68 -17.00 -19.29
CA LEU A 454 -29.12 -17.17 -19.06
C LEU A 454 -29.76 -15.91 -18.49
N ASP A 455 -29.16 -15.31 -17.45
CA ASP A 455 -29.66 -14.09 -16.81
C ASP A 455 -29.73 -12.92 -17.81
N LYS A 456 -28.73 -12.79 -18.69
CA LYS A 456 -28.73 -11.83 -19.80
C LYS A 456 -29.86 -12.09 -20.80
N ARG A 457 -30.11 -13.35 -21.19
CA ARG A 457 -31.22 -13.72 -22.09
C ARG A 457 -32.57 -13.40 -21.47
N GLU A 458 -32.75 -13.65 -20.17
CA GLU A 458 -33.99 -13.37 -19.47
C GLU A 458 -34.22 -11.87 -19.25
N ALA A 459 -33.18 -11.11 -18.92
CA ALA A 459 -33.24 -9.65 -18.83
C ALA A 459 -33.66 -9.02 -20.16
N GLN A 460 -33.06 -9.46 -21.29
CA GLN A 460 -33.44 -9.00 -22.63
C GLN A 460 -34.89 -9.38 -23.00
N ARG A 461 -35.34 -10.59 -22.64
CA ARG A 461 -36.74 -11.00 -22.85
C ARG A 461 -37.71 -10.20 -21.98
N ALA A 462 -37.35 -9.90 -20.74
CA ALA A 462 -38.16 -9.08 -19.83
C ALA A 462 -38.28 -7.64 -20.34
N GLU A 463 -37.20 -7.07 -20.88
CA GLU A 463 -37.19 -5.74 -21.50
C GLU A 463 -38.01 -5.69 -22.80
N ALA A 464 -37.87 -6.71 -23.65
CA ALA A 464 -38.70 -6.87 -24.85
C ALA A 464 -40.19 -7.08 -24.52
N ALA A 465 -40.50 -7.78 -23.42
CA ALA A 465 -41.85 -7.95 -22.92
C ALA A 465 -42.41 -6.65 -22.31
N ARG A 466 -41.58 -5.89 -21.57
CA ARG A 466 -41.95 -4.57 -21.02
C ARG A 466 -42.20 -3.56 -22.12
N THR A 467 -41.36 -3.47 -23.14
CA THR A 467 -41.57 -2.56 -24.29
C THR A 467 -42.85 -2.91 -25.06
N LYS A 468 -43.13 -4.20 -25.28
CA LYS A 468 -44.41 -4.65 -25.85
C LYS A 468 -45.60 -4.35 -24.93
N ALA A 469 -45.47 -4.58 -23.62
CA ALA A 469 -46.52 -4.29 -22.64
C ALA A 469 -46.83 -2.79 -22.56
N VAL A 470 -45.80 -1.94 -22.55
CA VAL A 470 -45.91 -0.47 -22.59
C VAL A 470 -46.55 0.00 -23.90
N ALA A 471 -46.18 -0.59 -25.04
CA ALA A 471 -46.81 -0.30 -26.33
C ALA A 471 -48.30 -0.70 -26.35
N ILE A 472 -48.66 -1.86 -25.79
CA ILE A 472 -50.06 -2.31 -25.63
C ILE A 472 -50.82 -1.44 -24.61
N GLN A 473 -50.13 -0.91 -23.61
CA GLN A 473 -50.73 -0.03 -22.61
C GLN A 473 -51.01 1.38 -23.18
N LEU A 474 -50.10 1.91 -24.00
CA LEU A 474 -50.27 3.18 -24.72
C LEU A 474 -51.41 3.13 -25.76
N THR A 475 -51.66 1.98 -26.40
CA THR A 475 -52.80 1.81 -27.30
C THR A 475 -54.11 1.69 -26.54
N LYS A 476 -54.14 0.96 -25.42
CA LYS A 476 -55.30 0.90 -24.52
C LYS A 476 -55.61 2.25 -23.88
N GLU A 477 -54.62 3.03 -23.46
CA GLU A 477 -54.82 4.37 -22.89
C GLU A 477 -55.45 5.34 -23.90
N LYS A 478 -55.10 5.26 -25.19
CA LYS A 478 -55.75 6.06 -26.25
C LYS A 478 -57.22 5.70 -26.45
N GLU A 479 -57.59 4.42 -26.32
CA GLU A 479 -58.99 3.98 -26.39
C GLU A 479 -59.77 4.34 -25.11
N ILE A 480 -59.15 4.19 -23.94
CA ILE A 480 -59.74 4.51 -22.64
C ILE A 480 -59.94 6.03 -22.48
N SER A 481 -59.03 6.86 -23.00
CA SER A 481 -59.18 8.34 -22.99
C SER A 481 -60.38 8.82 -23.82
N ARG A 482 -60.79 8.07 -24.86
CA ARG A 482 -62.04 8.34 -25.61
C ARG A 482 -63.29 7.94 -24.84
N LEU A 483 -63.22 6.87 -24.05
CA LEU A 483 -64.33 6.36 -23.25
C LEU A 483 -64.49 7.08 -21.90
N GLN A 484 -63.43 7.66 -21.34
CA GLN A 484 -63.44 8.45 -20.11
C GLN A 484 -64.16 9.81 -20.23
N LYS A 485 -64.54 10.24 -21.44
CA LYS A 485 -65.48 11.36 -21.64
C LYS A 485 -66.96 10.96 -21.43
N LEU A 486 -67.26 9.69 -21.20
CA LEU A 486 -68.61 9.19 -21.02
C LEU A 486 -68.71 8.37 -19.72
N LEU A 487 -69.36 8.99 -18.73
CA LEU A 487 -69.79 8.43 -17.43
C LEU A 487 -68.73 8.19 -16.33
N LEU A 488 -68.71 9.17 -15.43
CA LEU A 488 -68.57 9.00 -13.98
C LEU A 488 -69.83 8.34 -13.39
N ALA A 489 -69.71 7.16 -12.79
CA ALA A 489 -70.51 6.75 -11.63
C ALA A 489 -70.01 5.41 -11.05
N THR A 490 -69.35 5.51 -9.88
CA THR A 490 -69.25 4.54 -8.76
C THR A 490 -67.81 4.41 -8.26
N VAL A 491 -67.37 5.46 -7.55
CA VAL A 491 -66.21 5.44 -6.67
C VAL A 491 -66.68 5.07 -5.27
N SER A 492 -66.08 4.03 -4.68
CA SER A 492 -65.87 4.00 -3.22
C SER A 492 -64.95 2.86 -2.75
N THR A 493 -64.79 1.76 -3.50
CA THR A 493 -63.85 0.67 -3.13
C THR A 493 -62.57 0.61 -3.97
N ALA A 494 -62.63 1.04 -5.24
CA ALA A 494 -61.47 1.02 -6.14
C ALA A 494 -60.37 2.04 -5.79
N PHE A 495 -60.71 3.15 -5.11
CA PHE A 495 -59.76 4.21 -4.77
C PHE A 495 -58.74 3.79 -3.71
N LEU A 496 -59.11 2.92 -2.75
CA LEU A 496 -58.19 2.43 -1.72
C LEU A 496 -57.21 1.39 -2.28
N VAL A 497 -57.66 0.57 -3.23
CA VAL A 497 -56.82 -0.43 -3.90
C VAL A 497 -55.90 0.22 -4.93
N SER A 498 -56.36 1.22 -5.68
CA SER A 498 -55.51 1.98 -6.60
C SER A 498 -54.53 2.91 -5.89
N ALA A 499 -54.92 3.53 -4.77
CA ALA A 499 -53.99 4.33 -3.96
C ALA A 499 -52.92 3.49 -3.29
N SER A 500 -53.26 2.28 -2.81
CA SER A 500 -52.28 1.35 -2.23
C SER A 500 -51.35 0.73 -3.27
N LEU A 501 -51.85 0.33 -4.45
CA LEU A 501 -51.01 -0.11 -5.57
C LEU A 501 -50.15 1.03 -6.13
N GLY A 502 -50.69 2.26 -6.18
CA GLY A 502 -49.94 3.46 -6.52
C GLY A 502 -48.81 3.74 -5.52
N LEU A 503 -49.08 3.59 -4.21
CA LEU A 503 -48.06 3.70 -3.16
C LEU A 503 -46.98 2.61 -3.25
N ILE A 504 -47.34 1.37 -3.61
CA ILE A 504 -46.39 0.28 -3.80
C ILE A 504 -45.53 0.52 -5.05
N ALA A 505 -46.15 0.85 -6.18
CA ALA A 505 -45.42 1.18 -7.42
C ALA A 505 -44.53 2.41 -7.26
N PHE A 506 -44.99 3.42 -6.51
CA PHE A 506 -44.20 4.60 -6.17
C PHE A 506 -43.01 4.25 -5.27
N ARG A 507 -43.20 3.36 -4.26
CA ARG A 507 -42.09 2.84 -3.44
C ARG A 507 -41.11 2.00 -4.26
N GLU A 508 -41.58 1.15 -5.18
CA GLU A 508 -40.70 0.37 -6.05
C GLU A 508 -39.91 1.25 -7.02
N TYR A 509 -40.53 2.28 -7.58
CA TYR A 509 -39.85 3.30 -8.39
C TYR A 509 -38.76 4.02 -7.58
N GLN A 510 -39.07 4.42 -6.34
CA GLN A 510 -38.09 5.06 -5.45
C GLN A 510 -36.92 4.12 -5.11
N ASN A 511 -37.20 2.85 -4.81
CA ASN A 511 -36.16 1.86 -4.51
C ASN A 511 -35.26 1.61 -5.73
N ALA A 512 -35.82 1.53 -6.94
CA ALA A 512 -35.05 1.37 -8.17
C ALA A 512 -34.13 2.58 -8.42
N ALA A 513 -34.64 3.80 -8.22
CA ALA A 513 -33.87 5.01 -8.40
C ALA A 513 -32.73 5.15 -7.36
N ILE A 514 -32.98 4.77 -6.09
CA ILE A 514 -31.95 4.73 -5.05
C ILE A 514 -30.87 3.67 -5.37
N ASN A 515 -31.26 2.49 -5.85
CA ASN A 515 -30.29 1.45 -6.24
C ASN A 515 -29.41 1.91 -7.41
N GLU A 516 -29.98 2.65 -8.35
CA GLU A 516 -29.22 3.22 -9.45
C GLU A 516 -28.24 4.30 -8.96
N ILE A 517 -28.66 5.19 -8.04
CA ILE A 517 -27.76 6.16 -7.41
C ILE A 517 -26.61 5.45 -6.68
N ASN A 518 -26.90 4.37 -5.94
CA ASN A 518 -25.87 3.57 -5.27
C ASN A 518 -24.91 2.92 -6.27
N ALA A 519 -25.39 2.48 -7.43
CA ALA A 519 -24.54 1.92 -8.48
C ALA A 519 -23.60 2.99 -9.07
N ILE A 520 -24.12 4.19 -9.36
CA ILE A 520 -23.33 5.32 -9.86
C ILE A 520 -22.29 5.76 -8.81
N ALA A 521 -22.70 5.84 -7.55
CA ALA A 521 -21.82 6.18 -6.43
C ALA A 521 -20.69 5.13 -6.26
N LYS A 522 -21.00 3.83 -6.37
CA LYS A 522 -19.97 2.77 -6.37
C LYS A 522 -19.01 2.87 -7.54
N SER A 523 -19.49 3.24 -8.73
CA SER A 523 -18.60 3.50 -9.87
C SER A 523 -17.65 4.66 -9.57
N SER A 524 -18.14 5.74 -8.96
CA SER A 524 -17.29 6.85 -8.52
C SER A 524 -16.24 6.40 -7.49
N GLU A 525 -16.62 5.58 -6.50
CA GLU A 525 -15.66 5.00 -5.53
C GLU A 525 -14.60 4.12 -6.20
N ALA A 526 -15.00 3.30 -7.17
CA ALA A 526 -14.08 2.45 -7.92
C ALA A 526 -13.10 3.28 -8.75
N PHE A 527 -13.57 4.33 -9.44
CA PHE A 527 -12.69 5.24 -10.17
C PHE A 527 -11.73 5.97 -9.25
N TYR A 528 -12.21 6.44 -8.09
CA TYR A 528 -11.35 7.09 -7.10
C TYR A 528 -10.27 6.12 -6.59
N ALA A 529 -10.64 4.87 -6.27
CA ALA A 529 -9.70 3.86 -5.76
C ALA A 529 -8.62 3.48 -6.78
N SER A 530 -8.91 3.63 -8.07
CA SER A 530 -7.98 3.43 -9.18
C SER A 530 -7.27 4.72 -9.62
N ASN A 531 -7.23 5.77 -8.78
CA ASN A 531 -6.63 7.08 -9.08
C ASN A 531 -7.19 7.81 -10.32
N HIS A 532 -8.35 7.41 -10.84
CA HIS A 532 -9.08 8.10 -11.90
C HIS A 532 -10.03 9.16 -11.31
N LYS A 533 -9.47 10.13 -10.57
CA LYS A 533 -10.24 11.09 -9.77
C LYS A 533 -11.16 11.99 -10.61
N LEU A 534 -10.78 12.29 -11.85
CA LEU A 534 -11.59 13.09 -12.77
C LEU A 534 -12.86 12.34 -13.21
N ASP A 535 -12.72 11.06 -13.55
CA ASP A 535 -13.84 10.17 -13.85
C ASP A 535 -14.72 9.95 -12.60
N ALA A 536 -14.09 9.76 -11.44
CA ALA A 536 -14.81 9.67 -10.16
C ALA A 536 -15.69 10.90 -9.91
N LEU A 537 -15.19 12.11 -10.19
CA LEU A 537 -15.92 13.36 -10.01
C LEU A 537 -17.16 13.44 -10.92
N ILE A 538 -17.04 13.01 -12.17
CA ILE A 538 -18.17 12.94 -13.12
C ILE A 538 -19.27 12.03 -12.57
N TYR A 539 -18.91 10.83 -12.12
CA TYR A 539 -19.88 9.90 -11.55
C TYR A 539 -20.49 10.42 -10.23
N ALA A 540 -19.72 11.12 -9.40
CA ALA A 540 -20.24 11.75 -8.19
C ALA A 540 -21.28 12.83 -8.51
N ILE A 541 -21.02 13.70 -9.50
CA ILE A 541 -21.98 14.72 -9.96
C ILE A 541 -23.23 14.06 -10.57
N LYS A 542 -23.06 12.98 -11.36
CA LYS A 542 -24.20 12.19 -11.88
C LYS A 542 -25.07 11.63 -10.75
N ALA A 543 -24.46 11.04 -9.72
CA ALA A 543 -25.17 10.52 -8.56
C ALA A 543 -25.93 11.62 -7.83
N TRP A 544 -25.28 12.78 -7.62
CA TRP A 544 -25.90 13.94 -6.97
C TRP A 544 -27.09 14.50 -7.77
N LYS A 545 -26.93 14.71 -9.08
CA LYS A 545 -27.98 15.23 -9.96
C LYS A 545 -29.21 14.32 -9.93
N LYS A 546 -28.99 13.01 -9.95
CA LYS A 546 -30.07 12.03 -9.88
C LYS A 546 -30.74 11.98 -8.50
N LEU A 547 -29.97 12.21 -7.45
CA LEU A 547 -30.48 12.33 -6.08
C LEU A 547 -31.36 13.58 -5.91
N GLN A 548 -30.98 14.72 -6.46
CA GLN A 548 -31.79 15.95 -6.45
C GLN A 548 -33.15 15.74 -7.13
N GLN A 549 -33.18 15.03 -8.26
CA GLN A 549 -34.43 14.70 -8.97
C GLN A 549 -35.40 13.87 -8.10
N LEU A 550 -34.90 13.12 -7.11
CA LEU A 550 -35.72 12.36 -6.16
C LEU A 550 -36.12 13.18 -4.92
N ALA A 551 -35.26 14.09 -4.44
CA ALA A 551 -35.47 14.87 -3.22
C ALA A 551 -36.70 15.78 -3.28
N GLY A 552 -37.12 16.20 -4.49
CA GLY A 552 -38.39 16.91 -4.70
C GLY A 552 -39.64 16.12 -4.25
N ALA A 553 -39.52 14.81 -4.01
CA ALA A 553 -40.58 13.93 -3.54
C ALA A 553 -40.36 13.48 -2.08
N LYS A 554 -40.64 14.37 -1.09
CA LYS A 554 -40.71 14.11 0.39
C LYS A 554 -40.36 12.68 0.84
N THR A 555 -39.08 12.30 0.86
CA THR A 555 -38.63 10.97 1.30
C THR A 555 -37.38 11.04 2.15
N ASN A 556 -37.17 9.97 2.96
CA ASN A 556 -36.03 9.77 3.86
C ASN A 556 -34.77 9.40 3.07
N THR A 557 -34.28 10.31 2.22
CA THR A 557 -33.07 10.14 1.39
C THR A 557 -31.81 10.69 2.05
N GLN A 558 -31.90 11.19 3.28
CA GLN A 558 -30.82 11.89 4.00
C GLN A 558 -29.51 11.10 4.04
N THR A 559 -29.56 9.80 4.33
CA THR A 559 -28.36 8.93 4.39
C THR A 559 -27.67 8.78 3.02
N GLN A 560 -28.41 8.87 1.91
CA GLN A 560 -27.82 8.81 0.58
C GLN A 560 -27.22 10.16 0.16
N VAL A 561 -27.83 11.26 0.58
CA VAL A 561 -27.27 12.61 0.42
C VAL A 561 -25.92 12.68 1.10
N GLU A 562 -25.84 12.30 2.37
CA GLU A 562 -24.60 12.31 3.14
C GLU A 562 -23.49 11.46 2.50
N LYS A 563 -23.83 10.30 1.92
CA LYS A 563 -22.86 9.43 1.24
C LYS A 563 -22.31 10.05 -0.04
N VAL A 564 -23.19 10.54 -0.90
CA VAL A 564 -22.79 11.16 -2.18
C VAL A 564 -22.03 12.45 -1.93
N GLU A 565 -22.45 13.24 -0.95
CA GLU A 565 -21.76 14.46 -0.52
C GLU A 565 -20.36 14.16 0.01
N LYS A 566 -20.21 13.19 0.93
CA LYS A 566 -18.90 12.78 1.46
C LYS A 566 -17.94 12.33 0.35
N MET A 567 -18.45 11.61 -0.64
CA MET A 567 -17.69 11.14 -1.79
C MET A 567 -17.24 12.31 -2.68
N LEU A 568 -18.15 13.23 -3.01
CA LEU A 568 -17.87 14.41 -3.81
C LEU A 568 -16.76 15.25 -3.15
N TRP A 569 -16.88 15.49 -1.84
CA TRP A 569 -15.87 16.19 -1.05
C TRP A 569 -14.51 15.52 -1.12
N ARG A 570 -14.46 14.21 -0.87
CA ARG A 570 -13.20 13.44 -0.90
C ARG A 570 -12.49 13.53 -2.24
N ILE A 571 -13.23 13.51 -3.35
CA ILE A 571 -12.64 13.64 -4.69
C ILE A 571 -12.06 15.04 -4.90
N ILE A 572 -12.83 16.08 -4.58
CA ILE A 572 -12.46 17.48 -4.81
C ILE A 572 -11.22 17.89 -4.03
N TYR A 573 -11.03 17.36 -2.82
CA TYR A 573 -9.86 17.68 -2.02
C TYR A 573 -8.57 17.09 -2.58
N GLU A 574 -8.64 16.02 -3.36
CA GLU A 574 -7.44 15.32 -3.84
C GLU A 574 -7.23 15.37 -5.35
N ILE A 575 -8.23 15.81 -6.11
CA ILE A 575 -8.13 15.89 -7.56
C ILE A 575 -7.08 16.94 -7.95
N LYS A 576 -6.12 16.50 -8.76
CA LYS A 576 -5.08 17.36 -9.35
C LYS A 576 -5.13 17.36 -10.87
N GLU A 577 -5.53 16.23 -11.45
CA GLU A 577 -5.85 16.14 -12.88
C GLU A 577 -7.02 17.09 -13.16
N TYR A 578 -6.75 18.06 -14.03
CA TYR A 578 -7.71 19.06 -14.47
C TYR A 578 -8.23 18.75 -15.88
N ASN A 579 -7.38 18.18 -16.73
CA ASN A 579 -7.76 17.82 -18.09
C ASN A 579 -6.91 16.65 -18.63
N ARG A 580 -7.42 15.97 -19.66
CA ARG A 580 -6.78 14.84 -20.34
C ARG A 580 -7.05 14.89 -21.82
N PHE A 581 -5.99 14.91 -22.62
CA PHE A 581 -6.07 14.94 -24.07
C PHE A 581 -5.87 13.53 -24.59
N SER A 582 -6.89 13.01 -25.26
CA SER A 582 -6.87 11.72 -25.95
C SER A 582 -6.91 11.97 -27.45
N GLY A 583 -5.96 11.41 -28.20
CA GLY A 583 -5.97 11.50 -29.67
C GLY A 583 -4.73 10.97 -30.38
N HIS A 584 -3.59 10.86 -29.68
CA HIS A 584 -2.47 10.04 -30.16
C HIS A 584 -2.85 8.55 -30.17
N GLN A 585 -2.25 7.78 -31.09
CA GLN A 585 -2.53 6.35 -31.25
C GLN A 585 -1.41 5.44 -30.71
N ALA A 586 -0.36 6.04 -30.13
CA ALA A 586 0.77 5.37 -29.50
C ALA A 586 1.38 6.32 -28.45
N ALA A 587 2.43 5.85 -27.76
CA ALA A 587 3.11 6.55 -26.68
C ALA A 587 3.42 8.01 -27.02
N VAL A 588 3.27 8.91 -26.06
CA VAL A 588 3.64 10.32 -26.19
C VAL A 588 4.96 10.52 -25.47
N TYR A 589 6.03 10.80 -26.21
CA TYR A 589 7.39 10.86 -25.68
C TYR A 589 7.76 12.24 -25.13
N ASP A 590 7.27 13.31 -25.76
CA ASP A 590 7.63 14.67 -25.37
C ASP A 590 6.47 15.65 -25.56
N LEU A 591 6.50 16.73 -24.78
CA LEU A 591 5.52 17.81 -24.84
C LEU A 591 6.12 19.16 -24.44
N VAL A 592 5.62 20.22 -25.07
CA VAL A 592 6.08 21.58 -24.78
C VAL A 592 4.94 22.59 -24.90
N PHE A 593 4.94 23.60 -24.04
CA PHE A 593 4.04 24.75 -24.16
C PHE A 593 4.58 25.76 -25.18
N SER A 594 3.68 26.44 -25.89
CA SER A 594 4.05 27.65 -26.62
C SER A 594 4.52 28.74 -25.64
N PRO A 595 5.37 29.70 -26.06
CA PRO A 595 5.88 30.75 -25.17
C PRO A 595 4.79 31.62 -24.52
N ASP A 596 3.63 31.76 -25.16
CA ASP A 596 2.45 32.45 -24.61
C ASP A 596 1.58 31.56 -23.69
N GLY A 597 1.81 30.25 -23.68
CA GLY A 597 1.10 29.27 -22.86
C GLY A 597 -0.29 28.87 -23.37
N GLU A 598 -0.68 29.32 -24.57
CA GLU A 598 -2.02 29.07 -25.13
C GLU A 598 -2.10 27.73 -25.89
N MET A 599 -0.96 27.22 -26.36
CA MET A 599 -0.85 25.98 -27.12
C MET A 599 0.09 24.98 -26.46
N ILE A 600 -0.13 23.69 -26.75
CA ILE A 600 0.75 22.59 -26.38
C ILE A 600 1.08 21.82 -27.67
N ALA A 601 2.36 21.51 -27.88
CA ALA A 601 2.80 20.59 -28.90
C ALA A 601 3.22 19.28 -28.25
N SER A 602 2.87 18.14 -28.86
CA SER A 602 3.21 16.81 -28.37
C SER A 602 3.78 15.93 -29.47
N ALA A 603 4.85 15.19 -29.16
CA ALA A 603 5.50 14.23 -30.05
C ALA A 603 5.17 12.79 -29.63
N SER A 604 4.93 11.92 -30.60
CA SER A 604 4.44 10.57 -30.33
C SER A 604 5.05 9.49 -31.23
N GLY A 605 5.05 8.26 -30.72
CA GLY A 605 5.30 7.04 -31.47
C GLY A 605 4.33 6.78 -32.62
N ASP A 606 3.21 7.52 -32.68
CA ASP A 606 2.27 7.48 -33.81
C ASP A 606 2.78 8.23 -35.06
N LYS A 607 4.03 8.71 -35.02
CA LYS A 607 4.77 9.38 -36.10
C LYS A 607 4.29 10.81 -36.38
N THR A 608 3.49 11.38 -35.49
CA THR A 608 2.93 12.73 -35.64
C THR A 608 3.34 13.65 -34.50
N VAL A 609 3.31 14.95 -34.79
CA VAL A 609 3.23 15.97 -33.75
C VAL A 609 1.81 16.53 -33.75
N LYS A 610 1.19 16.64 -32.58
CA LYS A 610 -0.14 17.26 -32.45
C LYS A 610 -0.04 18.60 -31.74
N LEU A 611 -0.83 19.55 -32.21
CA LEU A 611 -0.97 20.88 -31.62
C LEU A 611 -2.33 21.00 -30.97
N TRP A 612 -2.34 21.35 -29.69
CA TRP A 612 -3.52 21.44 -28.86
C TRP A 612 -3.65 22.87 -28.36
N GLN A 613 -4.89 23.32 -28.18
CA GLN A 613 -5.18 24.45 -27.31
C GLN A 613 -5.13 23.97 -25.85
N ARG A 614 -4.86 24.88 -24.92
CA ARG A 614 -4.81 24.58 -23.47
C ARG A 614 -6.08 23.89 -22.91
N ASP A 615 -7.24 24.10 -23.54
CA ASP A 615 -8.51 23.46 -23.16
C ASP A 615 -8.64 22.00 -23.65
N GLY A 616 -7.69 21.51 -24.45
CA GLY A 616 -7.68 20.16 -25.03
C GLY A 616 -8.23 20.07 -26.45
N THR A 617 -8.60 21.19 -27.07
CA THR A 617 -9.01 21.21 -28.47
C THR A 617 -7.82 20.89 -29.37
N LEU A 618 -7.91 19.84 -30.18
CA LEU A 618 -6.91 19.54 -31.21
C LEU A 618 -6.99 20.60 -32.32
N LEU A 619 -5.93 21.39 -32.48
CA LEU A 619 -5.82 22.45 -33.48
C LEU A 619 -5.25 21.94 -34.79
N ASN A 620 -4.20 21.11 -34.74
CA ASN A 620 -3.53 20.60 -35.94
C ASN A 620 -2.81 19.27 -35.67
N THR A 621 -2.56 18.48 -36.73
CA THR A 621 -1.68 17.30 -36.71
C THR A 621 -0.63 17.47 -37.80
N LEU A 622 0.64 17.49 -37.41
CA LEU A 622 1.80 17.60 -38.30
C LEU A 622 2.20 16.19 -38.74
N GLU A 623 1.84 15.84 -39.97
CA GLU A 623 2.16 14.54 -40.58
C GLU A 623 3.34 14.70 -41.54
N GLY A 624 4.32 13.79 -41.46
CA GLY A 624 5.43 13.74 -42.43
C GLY A 624 6.70 13.03 -41.96
N HIS A 625 6.81 12.68 -40.68
CA HIS A 625 7.81 11.72 -40.21
C HIS A 625 7.40 10.29 -40.57
N ILE A 626 8.37 9.40 -40.78
CA ILE A 626 8.13 8.00 -41.16
C ILE A 626 8.32 7.01 -40.00
N GLU A 627 8.94 7.44 -38.92
CA GLU A 627 9.09 6.71 -37.66
C GLU A 627 8.68 7.59 -36.47
N GLN A 628 8.85 7.06 -35.26
CA GLN A 628 8.45 7.71 -34.01
C GLN A 628 9.05 9.11 -33.88
N VAL A 629 8.26 10.07 -33.40
CA VAL A 629 8.75 11.42 -33.08
C VAL A 629 9.08 11.46 -31.60
N LYS A 630 10.35 11.69 -31.27
CA LYS A 630 10.90 11.58 -29.93
C LYS A 630 10.95 12.91 -29.18
N GLY A 631 11.23 14.01 -29.89
CA GLY A 631 11.31 15.34 -29.29
C GLY A 631 10.57 16.43 -30.06
N VAL A 632 10.10 17.46 -29.37
CA VAL A 632 9.42 18.63 -29.96
C VAL A 632 9.76 19.94 -29.26
N ALA A 633 9.94 21.02 -30.02
CA ALA A 633 10.20 22.35 -29.46
C ALA A 633 9.49 23.47 -30.24
N PHE A 634 9.03 24.49 -29.52
CA PHE A 634 8.62 25.77 -30.13
C PHE A 634 9.81 26.70 -30.31
N SER A 635 9.78 27.53 -31.36
CA SER A 635 10.65 28.69 -31.43
C SER A 635 10.31 29.70 -30.33
N PRO A 636 11.25 30.53 -29.87
CA PRO A 636 11.00 31.52 -28.81
C PRO A 636 9.90 32.54 -29.14
N ASP A 637 9.61 32.76 -30.43
CA ASP A 637 8.52 33.62 -30.89
C ASP A 637 7.18 32.87 -31.11
N GLY A 638 7.16 31.56 -30.86
CA GLY A 638 5.98 30.68 -30.97
C GLY A 638 5.50 30.41 -32.39
N LYS A 639 6.23 30.84 -33.44
CA LYS A 639 5.76 30.73 -34.84
C LYS A 639 6.17 29.43 -35.53
N MET A 640 7.29 28.84 -35.11
CA MET A 640 7.84 27.63 -35.68
C MET A 640 7.86 26.51 -34.64
N ILE A 641 7.80 25.28 -35.13
CA ILE A 641 7.93 24.06 -34.35
C ILE A 641 9.05 23.23 -34.96
N ALA A 642 9.92 22.67 -34.14
CA ALA A 642 10.90 21.68 -34.54
C ALA A 642 10.51 20.32 -33.96
N SER A 643 10.71 19.24 -34.73
CA SER A 643 10.45 17.87 -34.29
C SER A 643 11.62 16.96 -34.64
N ALA A 644 12.05 16.15 -33.68
CA ALA A 644 13.11 15.13 -33.82
C ALA A 644 12.50 13.73 -33.89
N SER A 645 13.03 12.88 -34.76
CA SER A 645 12.49 11.54 -34.98
C SER A 645 13.59 10.50 -35.16
N ALA A 646 13.23 9.26 -34.80
CA ALA A 646 13.97 8.04 -35.10
C ALA A 646 14.10 7.78 -36.63
N ASP A 647 13.44 8.56 -37.49
CA ASP A 647 13.63 8.51 -38.95
C ASP A 647 14.91 9.20 -39.45
N ASN A 648 15.81 9.55 -38.53
CA ASN A 648 17.05 10.28 -38.76
C ASN A 648 16.85 11.71 -39.27
N THR A 649 15.67 12.31 -39.06
CA THR A 649 15.40 13.70 -39.47
C THR A 649 14.92 14.58 -38.34
N VAL A 650 15.31 15.86 -38.41
CA VAL A 650 14.65 16.96 -37.70
C VAL A 650 13.83 17.75 -38.72
N LYS A 651 12.56 18.01 -38.43
CA LYS A 651 11.69 18.81 -39.31
C LYS A 651 11.31 20.12 -38.66
N LEU A 652 11.25 21.18 -39.48
CA LEU A 652 10.84 22.51 -39.06
C LEU A 652 9.50 22.84 -39.71
N TRP A 653 8.54 23.30 -38.91
CA TRP A 653 7.15 23.50 -39.31
C TRP A 653 6.65 24.88 -38.95
N THR A 654 5.61 25.35 -39.63
CA THR A 654 4.72 26.40 -39.11
C THR A 654 3.61 25.77 -38.27
N LYS A 655 2.97 26.55 -37.39
CA LYS A 655 1.78 26.12 -36.65
C LYS A 655 0.61 25.64 -37.53
N ASP A 656 0.57 26.13 -38.78
CA ASP A 656 -0.47 25.76 -39.75
C ASP A 656 -0.21 24.41 -40.42
N GLY A 657 0.89 23.72 -40.08
CA GLY A 657 1.22 22.40 -40.63
C GLY A 657 2.13 22.42 -41.85
N ILE A 658 2.66 23.59 -42.22
CA ILE A 658 3.52 23.71 -43.40
C ILE A 658 4.94 23.32 -43.02
N LEU A 659 5.46 22.29 -43.67
CA LEU A 659 6.87 21.90 -43.57
C LEU A 659 7.77 22.96 -44.22
N LEU A 660 8.60 23.62 -43.42
CA LEU A 660 9.56 24.64 -43.85
C LEU A 660 10.88 24.01 -44.29
N ASN A 661 11.38 23.03 -43.52
CA ASN A 661 12.68 22.42 -43.78
C ASN A 661 12.82 21.01 -43.17
N THR A 662 13.80 20.24 -43.64
CA THR A 662 14.16 18.92 -43.10
C THR A 662 15.68 18.82 -43.00
N PHE A 663 16.18 18.56 -41.79
CA PHE A 663 17.60 18.36 -41.50
C PHE A 663 17.83 16.86 -41.40
N THR A 664 18.75 16.33 -42.21
CA THR A 664 18.96 14.88 -42.31
C THR A 664 20.27 14.45 -41.63
N ASN A 665 20.20 13.34 -40.90
CA ASN A 665 21.34 12.60 -40.39
C ASN A 665 21.44 11.26 -41.14
N ASN A 666 22.66 10.80 -41.41
CA ASN A 666 22.87 9.55 -42.14
C ASN A 666 23.29 8.37 -41.23
N SER A 667 23.43 8.60 -39.93
CA SER A 667 24.04 7.66 -38.99
C SER A 667 23.07 7.05 -37.97
N ALA A 668 22.15 7.81 -37.39
CA ALA A 668 21.19 7.33 -36.39
C ALA A 668 20.04 8.33 -36.13
N GLY A 669 19.07 7.92 -35.31
CA GLY A 669 17.87 8.68 -34.96
C GLY A 669 18.18 9.94 -34.14
N PHE A 670 17.19 10.83 -34.05
CA PHE A 670 17.25 11.99 -33.15
C PHE A 670 16.28 11.81 -31.99
N GLU A 671 16.78 12.00 -30.77
CA GLU A 671 16.03 11.80 -29.53
C GLU A 671 15.42 13.10 -29.03
N ALA A 672 16.17 14.21 -29.06
CA ALA A 672 15.67 15.51 -28.62
C ALA A 672 16.03 16.66 -29.56
N VAL A 673 15.23 17.73 -29.49
CA VAL A 673 15.41 18.96 -30.28
C VAL A 673 15.04 20.19 -29.47
N VAL A 674 15.84 21.26 -29.57
CA VAL A 674 15.58 22.55 -28.91
C VAL A 674 16.01 23.72 -29.78
N PHE A 675 15.35 24.88 -29.63
CA PHE A 675 15.79 26.13 -30.24
C PHE A 675 16.77 26.87 -29.33
N SER A 676 17.69 27.63 -29.93
CA SER A 676 18.43 28.65 -29.19
C SER A 676 17.47 29.75 -28.67
N PRO A 677 17.77 30.42 -27.55
CA PRO A 677 16.91 31.47 -27.00
C PRO A 677 16.66 32.65 -27.95
N ASP A 678 17.58 32.88 -28.90
CA ASP A 678 17.43 33.91 -29.95
C ASP A 678 16.67 33.42 -31.20
N GLY A 679 16.30 32.13 -31.23
CA GLY A 679 15.52 31.48 -32.30
C GLY A 679 16.27 31.26 -33.61
N LYS A 680 17.59 31.50 -33.67
CA LYS A 680 18.36 31.40 -34.93
C LYS A 680 18.95 30.02 -35.19
N LEU A 681 19.13 29.22 -34.16
CA LEU A 681 19.70 27.89 -34.24
C LEU A 681 18.74 26.85 -33.68
N VAL A 682 18.87 25.63 -34.21
CA VAL A 682 18.24 24.43 -33.67
C VAL A 682 19.35 23.48 -33.23
N ALA A 683 19.28 22.98 -32.01
CA ALA A 683 20.15 21.92 -31.53
C ALA A 683 19.39 20.59 -31.51
N SER A 684 20.04 19.51 -31.92
CA SER A 684 19.48 18.16 -31.86
C SER A 684 20.46 17.17 -31.24
N ALA A 685 19.92 16.29 -30.42
CA ALA A 685 20.62 15.17 -29.78
C ALA A 685 20.30 13.86 -30.52
N SER A 686 21.26 12.94 -30.60
CA SER A 686 21.18 11.76 -31.47
C SER A 686 21.82 10.55 -30.83
N GLU A 687 21.25 9.38 -31.13
CA GLU A 687 21.80 8.04 -30.81
C GLU A 687 23.22 7.83 -31.38
N ASP A 688 23.69 8.67 -32.31
CA ASP A 688 25.06 8.59 -32.84
C ASP A 688 26.13 9.23 -31.94
N ASN A 689 25.79 9.47 -30.67
CA ASN A 689 26.64 10.03 -29.61
C ASN A 689 27.01 11.52 -29.84
N THR A 690 26.27 12.23 -30.69
CA THR A 690 26.59 13.63 -31.03
C THR A 690 25.42 14.58 -30.82
N VAL A 691 25.78 15.84 -30.57
CA VAL A 691 24.85 16.97 -30.66
C VAL A 691 25.17 17.78 -31.90
N LYS A 692 24.14 18.14 -32.67
CA LYS A 692 24.26 18.90 -33.91
C LYS A 692 23.54 20.25 -33.78
N LEU A 693 24.22 21.32 -34.15
CA LEU A 693 23.66 22.67 -34.24
C LEU A 693 23.42 23.03 -35.71
N TRP A 694 22.21 23.47 -36.01
CA TRP A 694 21.74 23.80 -37.36
C TRP A 694 21.29 25.26 -37.41
N ASN A 695 21.47 25.92 -38.55
CA ASN A 695 20.68 27.11 -38.85
C ASN A 695 19.29 26.71 -39.35
N LEU A 696 18.36 27.67 -39.44
CA LEU A 696 16.99 27.43 -39.90
C LEU A 696 16.93 26.96 -41.39
N GLU A 697 17.97 27.26 -42.18
CA GLU A 697 18.12 26.75 -43.54
C GLU A 697 18.58 25.29 -43.61
N GLY A 698 18.84 24.63 -42.48
CA GLY A 698 19.19 23.21 -42.40
C GLY A 698 20.64 22.88 -42.70
N LYS A 699 21.49 23.92 -42.71
CA LYS A 699 22.93 23.77 -42.77
C LYS A 699 23.48 23.53 -41.37
N LEU A 700 24.30 22.49 -41.23
CA LEU A 700 25.04 22.21 -40.01
C LEU A 700 25.97 23.40 -39.70
N HIS A 701 25.70 24.07 -38.58
CA HIS A 701 26.52 25.13 -38.01
C HIS A 701 27.69 24.55 -37.22
N LYS A 702 27.41 23.56 -36.35
CA LYS A 702 28.44 22.93 -35.51
C LYS A 702 28.07 21.48 -35.16
N LEU A 703 29.09 20.64 -35.05
CA LEU A 703 29.01 19.28 -34.53
C LEU A 703 29.75 19.22 -33.19
N LEU A 704 29.08 18.69 -32.16
CA LEU A 704 29.63 18.46 -30.82
C LEU A 704 29.90 16.96 -30.66
N THR A 705 31.17 16.59 -30.49
CA THR A 705 31.59 15.21 -30.29
C THR A 705 32.28 15.07 -28.93
N GLY A 706 31.99 13.98 -28.21
CA GLY A 706 32.66 13.68 -26.94
C GLY A 706 31.87 12.83 -25.94
N HIS A 707 30.59 12.52 -26.21
CA HIS A 707 29.88 11.45 -25.51
C HIS A 707 30.31 10.07 -26.03
N SER A 708 30.18 9.04 -25.19
CA SER A 708 30.53 7.66 -25.54
C SER A 708 29.34 6.75 -25.83
N ALA A 709 28.11 7.22 -25.62
CA ALA A 709 26.86 6.54 -25.91
C ALA A 709 25.80 7.55 -26.39
N GLY A 710 24.55 7.10 -26.59
CA GLY A 710 23.44 7.91 -27.10
C GLY A 710 23.24 9.19 -26.31
N VAL A 711 22.84 10.28 -26.99
CA VAL A 711 22.52 11.55 -26.34
C VAL A 711 21.00 11.71 -26.36
N GLU A 712 20.40 11.53 -25.20
CA GLU A 712 18.94 11.51 -25.01
C GLU A 712 18.39 12.94 -24.81
N GLY A 713 19.01 13.71 -23.92
CA GLY A 713 18.52 15.03 -23.53
C GLY A 713 19.41 16.20 -23.97
N ILE A 714 18.79 17.35 -24.25
CA ILE A 714 19.52 18.59 -24.57
C ILE A 714 18.79 19.85 -24.08
N ALA A 715 19.55 20.83 -23.59
CA ALA A 715 19.01 22.14 -23.21
C ALA A 715 20.01 23.28 -23.49
N PHE A 716 19.48 24.44 -23.88
CA PHE A 716 20.23 25.69 -23.89
C PHE A 716 20.17 26.37 -22.53
N SER A 717 21.25 27.06 -22.14
CA SER A 717 21.18 28.02 -21.05
C SER A 717 20.29 29.21 -21.43
N PRO A 718 19.62 29.88 -20.48
CA PRO A 718 18.75 31.02 -20.76
C PRO A 718 19.45 32.19 -21.49
N ASP A 719 20.75 32.37 -21.24
CA ASP A 719 21.61 33.36 -21.92
C ASP A 719 22.00 32.95 -23.36
N GLY A 720 21.79 31.69 -23.74
CA GLY A 720 22.13 31.12 -25.05
C GLY A 720 23.62 30.85 -25.27
N GLU A 721 24.48 31.03 -24.26
CA GLU A 721 25.93 30.88 -24.40
C GLU A 721 26.40 29.43 -24.20
N MET A 722 25.59 28.61 -23.51
CA MET A 722 25.92 27.23 -23.15
C MET A 722 24.85 26.24 -23.61
N ILE A 723 25.30 25.00 -23.82
CA ILE A 723 24.45 23.83 -24.08
C ILE A 723 24.76 22.78 -23.02
N ALA A 724 23.73 22.17 -22.45
CA ALA A 724 23.85 20.95 -21.66
C ALA A 724 23.33 19.76 -22.49
N SER A 725 24.03 18.64 -22.48
CA SER A 725 23.63 17.40 -23.11
C SER A 725 23.68 16.24 -22.10
N ALA A 726 22.62 15.45 -22.04
CA ALA A 726 22.47 14.26 -21.22
C ALA A 726 22.61 13.01 -22.09
N SER A 727 23.20 11.94 -21.55
CA SER A 727 23.57 10.77 -22.33
C SER A 727 23.49 9.49 -21.53
N GLU A 728 23.24 8.38 -22.25
CA GLU A 728 23.40 7.00 -21.79
C GLU A 728 24.82 6.68 -21.28
N ASP A 729 25.81 7.56 -21.48
CA ASP A 729 27.16 7.41 -20.91
C ASP A 729 27.24 7.78 -19.42
N ASN A 730 26.09 7.95 -18.76
CA ASN A 730 25.89 8.35 -17.36
C ASN A 730 26.37 9.77 -17.04
N THR A 731 26.61 10.62 -18.05
CA THR A 731 27.13 11.97 -17.85
C THR A 731 26.25 13.06 -18.48
N VAL A 732 26.29 14.23 -17.85
CA VAL A 732 25.86 15.47 -18.49
C VAL A 732 27.10 16.25 -18.92
N LYS A 733 27.15 16.74 -20.17
CA LYS A 733 28.26 17.59 -20.66
C LYS A 733 27.78 19.00 -20.93
N LEU A 734 28.61 19.97 -20.57
CA LEU A 734 28.37 21.39 -20.81
C LEU A 734 29.30 21.90 -21.90
N TRP A 735 28.75 22.60 -22.89
CA TRP A 735 29.46 23.06 -24.08
C TRP A 735 29.26 24.55 -24.30
N THR A 736 30.20 25.20 -24.98
CA THR A 736 29.93 26.51 -25.62
C THR A 736 29.21 26.31 -26.94
N ILE A 737 28.55 27.35 -27.45
CA ILE A 737 27.91 27.34 -28.78
C ILE A 737 28.91 27.05 -29.92
N GLU A 738 30.20 27.40 -29.76
CA GLU A 738 31.27 27.09 -30.72
C GLU A 738 31.77 25.63 -30.63
N GLY A 739 31.22 24.86 -29.69
CA GLY A 739 31.46 23.44 -29.48
C GLY A 739 32.68 23.07 -28.66
N ARG A 740 33.11 23.96 -27.76
CA ARG A 740 34.13 23.64 -26.77
C ARG A 740 33.47 22.99 -25.55
N LEU A 741 33.92 21.79 -25.17
CA LEU A 741 33.53 21.15 -23.91
C LEU A 741 34.07 21.97 -22.72
N LEU A 742 33.17 22.43 -21.86
CA LEU A 742 33.48 23.20 -20.65
C LEU A 742 33.63 22.28 -19.43
N ARG A 743 32.69 21.35 -19.26
CA ARG A 743 32.57 20.47 -18.09
C ARG A 743 31.92 19.13 -18.46
N THR A 744 32.23 18.10 -17.69
CA THR A 744 31.51 16.83 -17.66
C THR A 744 31.06 16.61 -16.21
N LEU A 745 29.75 16.52 -16.03
CA LEU A 745 29.10 16.29 -14.74
C LEU A 745 28.94 14.79 -14.56
N THR A 746 29.74 14.23 -13.67
CA THR A 746 29.75 12.79 -13.37
C THR A 746 29.12 12.57 -11.99
N GLY A 747 28.20 11.61 -11.89
CA GLY A 747 27.63 11.22 -10.60
C GLY A 747 26.33 10.43 -10.65
N HIS A 748 25.71 10.27 -11.83
CA HIS A 748 24.62 9.32 -12.05
C HIS A 748 25.14 7.88 -12.14
N GLY A 749 24.30 6.94 -11.69
CA GLY A 749 24.60 5.50 -11.67
C GLY A 749 24.25 4.75 -12.96
N SER A 750 23.40 5.35 -13.80
CA SER A 750 22.90 4.80 -15.07
C SER A 750 22.68 5.96 -16.08
N GLY A 751 22.05 5.67 -17.23
CA GLY A 751 21.83 6.62 -18.32
C GLY A 751 21.11 7.89 -17.86
N VAL A 752 21.43 9.02 -18.49
CA VAL A 752 20.81 10.32 -18.20
C VAL A 752 19.90 10.69 -19.36
N GLU A 753 18.61 10.71 -19.10
CA GLU A 753 17.54 10.84 -20.10
C GLU A 753 17.24 12.29 -20.44
N ALA A 754 17.14 13.16 -19.42
CA ALA A 754 16.80 14.56 -19.61
C ALA A 754 17.70 15.51 -18.81
N VAL A 755 17.81 16.73 -19.33
CA VAL A 755 18.51 17.83 -18.68
C VAL A 755 17.77 19.15 -18.89
N ALA A 756 17.72 19.98 -17.85
CA ALA A 756 17.10 21.29 -17.89
C ALA A 756 17.93 22.33 -17.12
N PHE A 757 17.98 23.57 -17.62
CA PHE A 757 18.50 24.71 -16.87
C PHE A 757 17.39 25.36 -16.03
N SER A 758 17.77 25.91 -14.88
CA SER A 758 16.90 26.84 -14.15
C SER A 758 16.71 28.14 -14.95
N PRO A 759 15.61 28.88 -14.77
CA PRO A 759 15.34 30.13 -15.51
C PRO A 759 16.41 31.21 -15.33
N ASP A 760 17.12 31.22 -14.19
CA ASP A 760 18.26 32.11 -13.93
C ASP A 760 19.59 31.61 -14.51
N GLY A 761 19.64 30.35 -14.98
CA GLY A 761 20.82 29.71 -15.55
C GLY A 761 21.87 29.25 -14.53
N GLU A 762 21.62 29.38 -13.24
CA GLU A 762 22.60 29.06 -12.17
C GLU A 762 22.58 27.58 -11.76
N MET A 763 21.47 26.88 -12.01
CA MET A 763 21.28 25.47 -11.70
C MET A 763 20.96 24.66 -12.96
N ILE A 764 21.33 23.38 -12.90
CA ILE A 764 21.02 22.36 -13.90
C ILE A 764 20.35 21.20 -13.17
N ALA A 765 19.26 20.67 -13.71
CA ALA A 765 18.65 19.44 -13.25
C ALA A 765 18.87 18.35 -14.30
N SER A 766 19.17 17.13 -13.86
CA SER A 766 19.31 15.96 -14.73
C SER A 766 18.51 14.78 -14.18
N ALA A 767 17.72 14.14 -15.03
CA ALA A 767 16.93 12.94 -14.74
C ALA A 767 17.61 11.71 -15.34
N SER A 768 17.50 10.57 -14.66
CA SER A 768 18.29 9.37 -14.98
C SER A 768 17.53 8.09 -14.67
N GLU A 769 17.88 7.05 -15.41
CA GLU A 769 17.55 5.65 -15.15
C GLU A 769 18.05 5.14 -13.78
N ASP A 770 18.87 5.92 -13.05
CA ASP A 770 19.25 5.58 -11.67
C ASP A 770 18.17 5.89 -10.62
N ASN A 771 16.95 6.18 -11.06
CA ASN A 771 15.75 6.52 -10.29
C ASN A 771 15.87 7.88 -9.55
N THR A 772 16.83 8.72 -9.94
CA THR A 772 17.08 10.01 -9.28
C THR A 772 17.10 11.19 -10.23
N VAL A 773 16.76 12.37 -9.67
CA VAL A 773 17.09 13.66 -10.29
C VAL A 773 18.26 14.28 -9.54
N LYS A 774 19.29 14.75 -10.23
CA LYS A 774 20.41 15.49 -9.61
C LYS A 774 20.36 16.95 -9.99
N LEU A 775 20.62 17.80 -8.99
CA LEU A 775 20.73 19.24 -9.14
C LEU A 775 22.20 19.64 -9.05
N TRP A 776 22.66 20.39 -10.04
CA TRP A 776 24.04 20.83 -10.19
C TRP A 776 24.08 22.35 -10.24
N ALA A 777 25.16 22.92 -9.75
CA ALA A 777 25.49 24.32 -10.04
C ALA A 777 26.08 24.43 -11.44
N LYS A 778 26.00 25.63 -12.05
CA LYS A 778 26.60 25.96 -13.36
C LYS A 778 28.11 25.64 -13.43
N ASP A 779 28.82 25.64 -12.30
CA ASP A 779 30.24 25.28 -12.21
C ASP A 779 30.53 23.77 -12.28
N GLY A 780 29.48 22.96 -12.17
CA GLY A 780 29.48 21.49 -12.21
C GLY A 780 29.45 20.79 -10.85
N ARG A 781 29.35 21.53 -9.74
CA ARG A 781 29.22 20.94 -8.42
C ARG A 781 27.82 20.34 -8.21
N LEU A 782 27.75 19.09 -7.74
CA LEU A 782 26.50 18.48 -7.30
C LEU A 782 25.98 19.21 -6.05
N LEU A 783 24.78 19.80 -6.16
CA LEU A 783 24.09 20.50 -5.07
C LEU A 783 23.20 19.55 -4.28
N LYS A 784 22.42 18.71 -4.99
CA LYS A 784 21.43 17.82 -4.38
C LYS A 784 21.15 16.61 -5.25
N THR A 785 20.74 15.50 -4.61
CA THR A 785 20.12 14.36 -5.28
C THR A 785 18.70 14.22 -4.72
N LEU A 786 17.72 14.24 -5.62
CA LEU A 786 16.30 14.08 -5.34
C LEU A 786 15.99 12.59 -5.48
N THR A 787 15.79 11.94 -4.34
CA THR A 787 15.47 10.51 -4.27
C THR A 787 14.01 10.34 -3.88
N GLY A 788 13.28 9.48 -4.59
CA GLY A 788 11.90 9.15 -4.21
C GLY A 788 11.05 8.53 -5.32
N HIS A 789 11.48 8.59 -6.58
CA HIS A 789 10.94 7.72 -7.63
C HIS A 789 11.30 6.27 -7.36
N ARG A 790 10.40 5.36 -7.76
CA ARG A 790 10.60 3.91 -7.57
C ARG A 790 11.28 3.27 -8.76
N ASP A 791 11.27 3.95 -9.90
CA ASP A 791 11.80 3.49 -11.16
C ASP A 791 12.47 4.64 -11.94
N GLU A 792 12.86 4.37 -13.18
CA GLU A 792 13.63 5.27 -14.06
C GLU A 792 12.96 6.63 -14.23
N VAL A 793 13.76 7.69 -14.37
CA VAL A 793 13.26 9.07 -14.52
C VAL A 793 13.61 9.60 -15.91
N TYR A 794 12.62 9.70 -16.79
CA TYR A 794 12.78 10.14 -18.17
C TYR A 794 12.75 11.67 -18.32
N GLY A 795 11.88 12.36 -17.58
CA GLY A 795 11.63 13.79 -17.78
C GLY A 795 12.02 14.67 -16.58
N VAL A 796 12.53 15.89 -16.84
CA VAL A 796 12.72 16.92 -15.82
C VAL A 796 12.47 18.33 -16.35
N ALA A 797 11.79 19.17 -15.56
CA ALA A 797 11.54 20.57 -15.88
C ALA A 797 11.58 21.49 -14.64
N PHE A 798 12.08 22.71 -14.81
CA PHE A 798 11.94 23.78 -13.81
C PHE A 798 10.66 24.58 -14.03
N SER A 799 10.06 25.07 -12.93
CA SER A 799 9.02 26.09 -13.02
C SER A 799 9.61 27.43 -13.50
N PRO A 800 8.79 28.31 -14.12
CA PRO A 800 9.27 29.60 -14.64
C PRO A 800 9.88 30.54 -13.60
N ASP A 801 9.50 30.40 -12.33
CA ASP A 801 10.07 31.13 -11.19
C ASP A 801 11.36 30.49 -10.63
N GLY A 802 11.72 29.27 -11.08
CA GLY A 802 12.88 28.52 -10.62
C GLY A 802 12.75 27.87 -9.23
N GLU A 803 11.58 28.00 -8.59
CA GLU A 803 11.38 27.52 -7.21
C GLU A 803 10.95 26.05 -7.12
N ARG A 804 10.38 25.51 -8.21
CA ARG A 804 9.89 24.12 -8.29
C ARG A 804 10.54 23.37 -9.45
N ILE A 805 10.57 22.05 -9.27
CA ILE A 805 11.10 21.10 -10.24
C ILE A 805 10.06 20.00 -10.39
N ALA A 806 9.72 19.60 -11.60
CA ALA A 806 8.88 18.45 -11.88
C ALA A 806 9.72 17.34 -12.53
N SER A 807 9.50 16.10 -12.12
CA SER A 807 10.16 14.92 -12.69
C SER A 807 9.12 13.86 -13.06
N ALA A 808 9.27 13.26 -14.23
CA ALA A 808 8.41 12.22 -14.78
C ALA A 808 9.18 10.89 -14.88
N SER A 809 8.49 9.78 -14.61
CA SER A 809 9.14 8.48 -14.35
C SER A 809 8.31 7.31 -14.87
N GLU A 810 9.01 6.20 -15.12
CA GLU A 810 8.47 4.85 -15.36
C GLU A 810 7.59 4.36 -14.19
N ASP A 811 7.70 4.94 -12.99
CA ASP A 811 6.81 4.62 -11.86
C ASP A 811 5.35 5.12 -12.01
N ASN A 812 4.96 5.58 -13.21
CA ASN A 812 3.67 6.15 -13.59
C ASN A 812 3.31 7.47 -12.86
N THR A 813 4.28 8.12 -12.19
CA THR A 813 4.04 9.33 -11.43
C THR A 813 4.87 10.52 -11.90
N ILE A 814 4.33 11.72 -11.65
CA ILE A 814 5.13 12.96 -11.67
C ILE A 814 5.36 13.42 -10.24
N LYS A 815 6.60 13.71 -9.87
CA LYS A 815 6.93 14.30 -8.57
C LYS A 815 7.32 15.75 -8.75
N VAL A 816 6.76 16.61 -7.89
CA VAL A 816 7.09 18.03 -7.83
C VAL A 816 7.89 18.29 -6.58
N TRP A 817 9.03 18.92 -6.74
CA TRP A 817 10.02 19.20 -5.70
C TRP A 817 10.22 20.70 -5.55
N THR A 818 10.71 21.13 -4.39
CA THR A 818 11.34 22.46 -4.27
C THR A 818 12.77 22.39 -4.79
N LYS A 819 13.37 23.55 -5.13
CA LYS A 819 14.78 23.64 -5.50
C LYS A 819 15.75 23.16 -4.39
N GLU A 820 15.32 23.15 -3.11
CA GLU A 820 16.08 22.59 -1.98
C GLU A 820 16.00 21.06 -1.90
N GLY A 821 15.14 20.44 -2.73
CA GLY A 821 14.96 19.01 -2.86
C GLY A 821 13.93 18.39 -1.91
N ARG A 822 12.97 19.18 -1.43
CA ARG A 822 11.81 18.66 -0.70
C ARG A 822 10.72 18.24 -1.67
N LEU A 823 10.19 17.03 -1.53
CA LEU A 823 9.01 16.60 -2.28
C LEU A 823 7.78 17.39 -1.83
N LEU A 824 7.17 18.16 -2.75
CA LEU A 824 5.95 18.92 -2.51
C LEU A 824 4.71 18.10 -2.80
N THR A 825 4.71 17.34 -3.89
CA THR A 825 3.52 16.61 -4.32
C THR A 825 3.85 15.49 -5.29
N ILE A 826 3.03 14.45 -5.25
CA ILE A 826 3.02 13.37 -6.25
C ILE A 826 1.73 13.54 -7.06
N LEU A 827 1.86 13.53 -8.37
CA LEU A 827 0.77 13.56 -9.34
C LEU A 827 0.59 12.14 -9.87
N GLU A 828 -0.50 11.51 -9.49
CA GLU A 828 -0.85 10.13 -9.84
C GLU A 828 -2.08 10.14 -10.75
N GLY A 829 -2.09 9.29 -11.78
CA GLY A 829 -3.24 9.16 -12.67
C GLY A 829 -2.92 8.65 -14.09
N HIS A 830 -1.65 8.61 -14.49
CA HIS A 830 -1.23 7.87 -15.69
C HIS A 830 -1.31 6.37 -15.46
N ARG A 831 -1.56 5.61 -16.53
CA ARG A 831 -1.70 4.14 -16.48
C ARG A 831 -0.43 3.40 -16.90
N ASP A 832 0.53 4.13 -17.42
CA ASP A 832 1.79 3.66 -17.95
C ASP A 832 2.85 4.74 -17.76
N GLU A 833 4.07 4.45 -18.21
CA GLU A 833 5.27 5.25 -17.98
C GLU A 833 5.07 6.72 -18.38
N VAL A 834 5.64 7.65 -17.60
CA VAL A 834 5.58 9.09 -17.89
C VAL A 834 6.92 9.55 -18.47
N GLU A 835 6.90 9.88 -19.75
CA GLU A 835 8.07 10.21 -20.56
C GLU A 835 8.43 11.70 -20.45
N GLY A 836 7.42 12.57 -20.61
CA GLY A 836 7.60 14.01 -20.71
C GLY A 836 6.92 14.79 -19.58
N VAL A 837 7.52 15.90 -19.18
CA VAL A 837 6.91 16.87 -18.24
C VAL A 837 7.29 18.30 -18.57
N ALA A 838 6.32 19.22 -18.53
CA ALA A 838 6.57 20.65 -18.72
C ALA A 838 5.69 21.52 -17.80
N PHE A 839 6.22 22.67 -17.40
CA PHE A 839 5.42 23.72 -16.78
C PHE A 839 4.85 24.67 -17.83
N SER A 840 3.63 25.16 -17.60
CA SER A 840 3.11 26.30 -18.35
C SER A 840 3.96 27.56 -18.07
N PRO A 841 4.04 28.53 -18.99
CA PRO A 841 4.82 29.76 -18.80
C PRO A 841 4.38 30.61 -17.59
N ASP A 842 3.12 30.48 -17.16
CA ASP A 842 2.59 31.12 -15.94
C ASP A 842 2.91 30.34 -14.64
N GLY A 843 3.50 29.15 -14.76
CA GLY A 843 3.82 28.23 -13.66
C GLY A 843 2.62 27.59 -12.97
N LYS A 844 1.39 27.81 -13.44
CA LYS A 844 0.17 27.36 -12.75
C LYS A 844 -0.26 25.94 -13.11
N ILE A 845 0.18 25.45 -14.26
CA ILE A 845 -0.16 24.12 -14.77
C ILE A 845 1.11 23.34 -15.03
N ILE A 846 1.05 22.04 -14.74
CA ILE A 846 2.02 21.06 -15.21
C ILE A 846 1.33 20.23 -16.29
N ALA A 847 2.02 19.92 -17.37
CA ALA A 847 1.59 18.97 -18.38
C ALA A 847 2.52 17.76 -18.37
N SER A 848 1.96 16.57 -18.59
CA SER A 848 2.71 15.32 -18.70
C SER A 848 2.29 14.50 -19.91
N ALA A 849 3.25 13.77 -20.48
CA ALA A 849 3.08 12.88 -21.63
C ALA A 849 3.48 11.47 -21.20
N SER A 850 2.76 10.47 -21.70
CA SER A 850 2.89 9.09 -21.22
C SER A 850 2.73 8.06 -22.33
N GLU A 851 3.28 6.87 -22.07
CA GLU A 851 3.05 5.66 -22.84
C GLU A 851 1.58 5.20 -22.84
N ASP A 852 0.74 5.72 -21.93
CA ASP A 852 -0.71 5.49 -21.95
C ASP A 852 -1.46 6.19 -23.10
N ASN A 853 -0.71 6.80 -24.03
CA ASN A 853 -1.16 7.57 -25.20
C ASN A 853 -1.86 8.90 -24.86
N THR A 854 -1.81 9.35 -23.61
CA THR A 854 -2.49 10.56 -23.16
C THR A 854 -1.54 11.67 -22.75
N ILE A 855 -2.05 12.89 -22.83
CA ILE A 855 -1.44 14.07 -22.19
C ILE A 855 -2.36 14.48 -21.05
N LYS A 856 -1.82 14.68 -19.85
CA LYS A 856 -2.60 15.16 -18.70
C LYS A 856 -2.15 16.53 -18.26
N LEU A 857 -3.11 17.36 -17.86
CA LEU A 857 -2.87 18.67 -17.27
C LEU A 857 -3.20 18.64 -15.77
N TRP A 858 -2.30 19.21 -14.98
CA TRP A 858 -2.35 19.17 -13.53
C TRP A 858 -2.37 20.57 -12.92
N LYS A 859 -3.20 20.75 -11.90
CA LYS A 859 -3.30 21.99 -11.14
C LYS A 859 -3.17 21.70 -9.64
N GLN A 860 -2.35 22.48 -8.95
CA GLN A 860 -1.95 22.19 -7.57
C GLN A 860 -2.80 22.92 -6.52
N ASN A 861 -3.42 24.05 -6.88
CA ASN A 861 -4.14 24.90 -5.93
C ASN A 861 -5.66 24.87 -6.17
N SER A 862 -6.42 24.62 -5.10
CA SER A 862 -7.87 24.80 -5.06
C SER A 862 -8.24 26.22 -4.65
N THR A 863 -9.44 26.69 -4.99
CA THR A 863 -10.01 27.91 -4.41
C THR A 863 -10.71 27.64 -3.07
N LEU A 864 -11.04 26.37 -2.77
CA LEU A 864 -11.78 25.96 -1.57
C LEU A 864 -10.90 25.95 -0.31
N TYR A 865 -9.60 25.73 -0.50
CA TYR A 865 -8.64 25.68 0.59
C TYR A 865 -7.23 26.08 0.14
N THR A 866 -6.39 26.49 1.09
CA THR A 866 -4.97 26.81 0.87
C THR A 866 -4.10 25.95 1.78
N THR A 867 -3.08 25.29 1.23
CA THR A 867 -2.14 24.46 2.00
C THR A 867 -0.85 25.23 2.30
N LEU A 868 -0.54 25.41 3.57
CA LEU A 868 0.71 26.00 4.06
C LEU A 868 1.76 24.89 4.19
N THR A 869 2.71 24.86 3.27
CA THR A 869 3.78 23.86 3.26
C THR A 869 5.12 24.49 3.63
N GLY A 870 5.83 23.95 4.62
CA GLY A 870 7.14 24.50 5.01
C GLY A 870 7.79 23.92 6.26
N HIS A 871 7.03 23.20 7.10
CA HIS A 871 7.61 22.39 8.16
C HIS A 871 8.22 21.09 7.59
N CYS A 872 9.17 20.51 8.32
CA CYS A 872 9.82 19.25 7.94
C CYS A 872 9.45 18.06 8.83
N ASN A 873 8.52 18.27 9.77
CA ASN A 873 7.87 17.25 10.59
C ASN A 873 6.44 17.73 10.94
N GLY A 874 5.65 16.83 11.53
CA GLY A 874 4.26 17.08 11.91
C GLY A 874 4.00 18.38 12.68
N VAL A 875 2.97 19.11 12.25
CA VAL A 875 2.51 20.36 12.86
C VAL A 875 1.49 20.03 13.95
N ARG A 876 1.78 20.45 15.19
CA ARG A 876 1.01 20.09 16.39
C ARG A 876 -0.10 21.09 16.72
N ALA A 877 0.17 22.38 16.51
CA ALA A 877 -0.80 23.43 16.82
C ALA A 877 -0.77 24.55 15.77
N VAL A 878 -1.91 25.23 15.65
CA VAL A 878 -2.11 26.39 14.80
C VAL A 878 -2.93 27.44 15.52
N ALA A 879 -2.60 28.72 15.34
CA ALA A 879 -3.35 29.84 15.88
C ALA A 879 -3.41 31.01 14.90
N PHE A 880 -4.54 31.72 14.87
CA PHE A 880 -4.67 32.98 14.14
C PHE A 880 -4.28 34.15 15.02
N SER A 881 -3.69 35.18 14.42
CA SER A 881 -3.64 36.49 15.04
C SER A 881 -5.06 37.09 15.16
N PRO A 882 -5.35 37.91 16.19
CA PRO A 882 -6.68 38.49 16.38
C PRO A 882 -7.19 39.33 15.20
N ASP A 883 -6.27 39.91 14.42
CA ASP A 883 -6.59 40.68 13.20
C ASP A 883 -6.74 39.80 11.93
N GLY A 884 -6.49 38.49 12.03
CA GLY A 884 -6.59 37.52 10.94
C GLY A 884 -5.47 37.59 9.90
N ASN A 885 -4.51 38.51 10.04
CA ASN A 885 -3.47 38.75 9.02
C ASN A 885 -2.28 37.78 9.11
N LEU A 886 -2.13 37.09 10.23
CA LEU A 886 -1.06 36.14 10.48
C LEU A 886 -1.60 34.84 11.04
N ILE A 887 -0.90 33.77 10.70
CA ILE A 887 -1.15 32.42 11.20
C ILE A 887 0.17 31.94 11.79
N ALA A 888 0.14 31.41 13.01
CA ALA A 888 1.28 30.77 13.64
C ALA A 888 1.08 29.26 13.65
N SER A 889 2.11 28.50 13.28
CA SER A 889 2.13 27.04 13.37
C SER A 889 3.31 26.57 14.20
N ALA A 890 3.07 25.61 15.09
CA ALA A 890 4.06 24.96 15.94
C ALA A 890 4.27 23.51 15.49
N SER A 891 5.52 23.07 15.39
CA SER A 891 5.85 21.76 14.81
C SER A 891 6.85 20.95 15.62
N SER A 892 6.79 19.65 15.38
CA SER A 892 7.77 18.65 15.80
C SER A 892 9.15 18.84 15.17
N ASP A 893 9.29 19.73 14.19
CA ASP A 893 10.59 20.21 13.70
C ASP A 893 11.29 21.23 14.62
N LYS A 894 10.70 21.47 15.80
CA LYS A 894 11.21 22.38 16.84
C LYS A 894 11.06 23.87 16.49
N THR A 895 10.29 24.17 15.46
CA THR A 895 10.11 25.55 14.98
C THR A 895 8.68 26.06 15.14
N VAL A 896 8.59 27.38 15.22
CA VAL A 896 7.34 28.12 15.00
C VAL A 896 7.48 28.88 13.68
N LYS A 897 6.48 28.77 12.81
CA LYS A 897 6.42 29.51 11.55
C LYS A 897 5.25 30.48 11.55
N LEU A 898 5.45 31.65 10.94
CA LEU A 898 4.43 32.67 10.73
C LEU A 898 4.12 32.79 9.25
N TRP A 899 2.84 32.78 8.93
CA TRP A 899 2.32 32.76 7.57
C TRP A 899 1.33 33.89 7.36
N GLN A 900 1.18 34.32 6.11
CA GLN A 900 -0.02 35.03 5.69
C GLN A 900 -1.09 34.03 5.26
N PRO A 901 -2.38 34.41 5.32
CA PRO A 901 -3.48 33.55 4.88
C PRO A 901 -3.41 33.10 3.40
N ASP A 902 -2.64 33.80 2.56
CA ASP A 902 -2.46 33.46 1.14
C ASP A 902 -1.45 32.31 0.89
N GLY A 903 -0.85 31.75 1.94
CA GLY A 903 0.17 30.71 1.81
C GLY A 903 1.60 31.17 2.05
N THR A 904 1.88 32.47 2.00
CA THR A 904 3.25 32.97 2.10
C THR A 904 3.84 32.81 3.50
N LEU A 905 5.02 32.19 3.57
CA LEU A 905 5.81 32.09 4.79
C LEU A 905 6.52 33.42 5.06
N LYS A 906 6.18 34.11 6.15
CA LYS A 906 6.88 35.33 6.58
C LYS A 906 8.12 35.04 7.41
N LEU A 907 8.04 34.05 8.30
CA LEU A 907 9.04 33.90 9.35
C LEU A 907 9.18 32.46 9.82
N THR A 908 10.40 32.04 10.14
CA THR A 908 10.69 30.77 10.83
C THR A 908 11.52 31.06 12.09
N ARG A 909 11.18 30.43 13.21
CA ARG A 909 11.86 30.61 14.51
C ARG A 909 12.28 29.26 15.08
N THR A 910 13.56 29.13 15.46
CA THR A 910 14.23 27.84 15.77
C THR A 910 14.80 27.76 17.18
N ASN A 911 14.19 28.43 18.16
CA ASN A 911 14.81 28.62 19.48
C ASN A 911 14.41 27.58 20.54
N HIS A 912 13.45 26.70 20.23
CA HIS A 912 13.12 25.56 21.09
C HIS A 912 14.10 24.41 20.85
N SER A 913 14.42 23.67 21.91
CA SER A 913 15.38 22.56 21.82
C SER A 913 14.72 21.21 21.53
N ALA A 914 13.40 21.15 21.70
CA ALA A 914 12.54 19.99 21.46
C ALA A 914 11.26 20.40 20.69
N ILE A 915 10.32 19.46 20.57
CA ILE A 915 9.07 19.62 19.82
C ILE A 915 8.26 20.79 20.36
N VAL A 916 7.71 21.61 19.48
CA VAL A 916 6.77 22.68 19.86
C VAL A 916 5.36 22.12 19.71
N THR A 917 4.64 22.04 20.81
CA THR A 917 3.35 21.35 20.98
C THR A 917 2.18 22.32 20.88
N GLY A 918 2.33 23.52 21.46
CA GLY A 918 1.29 24.54 21.50
C GLY A 918 1.75 25.91 20.99
N VAL A 919 0.82 26.70 20.45
CA VAL A 919 1.05 28.10 20.08
C VAL A 919 -0.22 28.93 20.30
N ALA A 920 -0.07 30.16 20.80
CA ALA A 920 -1.18 31.08 21.00
C ALA A 920 -0.76 32.54 20.78
N PHE A 921 -1.66 33.35 20.23
CA PHE A 921 -1.52 34.80 20.19
C PHE A 921 -2.16 35.45 21.43
N SER A 922 -1.57 36.55 21.89
CA SER A 922 -2.24 37.44 22.85
C SER A 922 -3.45 38.11 22.19
N PRO A 923 -4.49 38.50 22.95
CA PRO A 923 -5.70 39.14 22.40
C PRO A 923 -5.46 40.45 21.66
N ASP A 924 -4.36 41.15 21.94
CA ASP A 924 -3.92 42.34 21.20
C ASP A 924 -3.07 42.02 19.96
N GLY A 925 -2.69 40.76 19.75
CA GLY A 925 -1.90 40.27 18.62
C GLY A 925 -0.42 40.60 18.70
N ASP A 926 0.05 41.26 19.76
CA ASP A 926 1.43 41.73 19.86
C ASP A 926 2.41 40.66 20.35
N ILE A 927 1.93 39.64 21.08
CA ILE A 927 2.75 38.56 21.62
C ILE A 927 2.28 37.20 21.10
N ILE A 928 3.24 36.34 20.80
CA ILE A 928 3.05 34.92 20.52
C ILE A 928 3.67 34.13 21.68
N ALA A 929 2.94 33.17 22.23
CA ALA A 929 3.45 32.19 23.18
C ALA A 929 3.58 30.83 22.51
N SER A 930 4.69 30.12 22.73
CA SER A 930 4.92 28.77 22.21
C SER A 930 5.30 27.81 23.35
N ALA A 931 4.58 26.71 23.47
CA ALA A 931 4.80 25.63 24.43
C ALA A 931 5.62 24.50 23.80
N SER A 932 6.47 23.84 24.59
CA SER A 932 7.35 22.78 24.09
C SER A 932 7.62 21.71 25.12
N THR A 933 7.90 20.51 24.62
CA THR A 933 8.42 19.37 25.40
C THR A 933 9.83 19.63 25.98
N ASP A 934 10.47 20.77 25.64
CA ASP A 934 11.66 21.26 26.33
C ASP A 934 11.39 21.85 27.72
N LYS A 935 10.15 21.70 28.21
CA LYS A 935 9.67 22.10 29.55
C LYS A 935 9.54 23.61 29.72
N ARG A 936 9.43 24.35 28.60
CA ARG A 936 9.40 25.81 28.59
C ARG A 936 8.24 26.31 27.72
N VAL A 937 7.75 27.48 28.11
CA VAL A 937 7.00 28.35 27.22
C VAL A 937 7.91 29.51 26.82
N LYS A 938 7.94 29.88 25.54
CA LYS A 938 8.67 31.05 25.05
C LYS A 938 7.71 32.10 24.53
N LEU A 939 8.03 33.36 24.79
CA LEU A 939 7.27 34.52 24.34
C LEU A 939 8.04 35.28 23.27
N TRP A 940 7.32 35.70 22.24
CA TRP A 940 7.83 36.42 21.08
C TRP A 940 6.94 37.63 20.80
N ASP A 941 7.47 38.69 20.21
CA ASP A 941 6.60 39.70 19.59
C ASP A 941 6.08 39.22 18.22
N LYS A 942 5.12 39.95 17.64
CA LYS A 942 4.57 39.68 16.29
C LYS A 942 5.58 39.77 15.14
N HIS A 943 6.75 40.36 15.36
CA HIS A 943 7.86 40.40 14.41
C HIS A 943 8.82 39.21 14.60
N GLY A 944 8.58 38.38 15.60
CA GLY A 944 9.35 37.21 16.00
C GLY A 944 10.60 37.52 16.82
N THR A 945 10.67 38.69 17.44
CA THR A 945 11.69 39.00 18.45
C THR A 945 11.42 38.21 19.71
N PHE A 946 12.42 37.53 20.24
CA PHE A 946 12.31 36.82 21.51
C PHE A 946 12.15 37.80 22.68
N LEU A 947 11.15 37.56 23.54
CA LEU A 947 10.85 38.41 24.70
C LEU A 947 11.26 37.75 26.02
N ALA A 948 10.78 36.53 26.28
CA ALA A 948 10.98 35.86 27.56
C ALA A 948 10.87 34.33 27.45
N THR A 949 11.35 33.63 28.48
CA THR A 949 11.13 32.18 28.67
C THR A 949 10.50 31.95 30.04
N LEU A 950 9.38 31.23 30.07
CA LEU A 950 8.68 30.80 31.27
C LEU A 950 9.18 29.42 31.66
N ASN A 951 9.76 29.32 32.85
CA ASN A 951 10.56 28.19 33.29
C ASN A 951 10.22 27.75 34.72
N ASN A 952 9.26 26.82 34.88
CA ASN A 952 8.99 26.15 36.16
C ASN A 952 8.29 24.79 36.02
N HIS A 953 7.91 24.36 34.80
CA HIS A 953 7.40 23.01 34.59
C HIS A 953 8.53 21.98 34.71
N SER A 954 8.19 20.80 35.26
CA SER A 954 9.14 19.72 35.51
C SER A 954 9.17 18.66 34.39
N ALA A 955 8.17 18.67 33.51
CA ALA A 955 8.01 17.83 32.32
C ALA A 955 7.56 18.67 31.11
N GLY A 956 7.22 18.04 29.98
CA GLY A 956 6.83 18.72 28.74
C GLY A 956 5.61 19.63 28.94
N VAL A 957 5.56 20.74 28.20
CA VAL A 957 4.41 21.65 28.21
C VAL A 957 3.61 21.38 26.94
N GLU A 958 2.34 20.99 27.07
CA GLU A 958 1.50 20.58 25.95
C GLU A 958 0.65 21.74 25.41
N GLY A 959 0.03 22.50 26.30
CA GLY A 959 -0.87 23.60 25.95
C GLY A 959 -0.40 24.95 26.46
N VAL A 960 -0.70 26.01 25.72
CA VAL A 960 -0.57 27.40 26.18
C VAL A 960 -1.71 28.26 25.65
N VAL A 961 -2.29 29.10 26.51
CA VAL A 961 -3.37 30.03 26.17
C VAL A 961 -3.24 31.34 26.95
N PHE A 962 -3.74 32.43 26.37
CA PHE A 962 -3.87 33.71 27.06
C PHE A 962 -5.27 33.86 27.68
N SER A 963 -5.35 34.59 28.79
CA SER A 963 -6.62 35.11 29.29
C SER A 963 -7.22 36.12 28.29
N PRO A 964 -8.55 36.34 28.28
CA PRO A 964 -9.21 37.26 27.36
C PRO A 964 -8.72 38.71 27.45
N ASP A 965 -8.19 39.13 28.60
CA ASP A 965 -7.57 40.45 28.82
C ASP A 965 -6.07 40.52 28.47
N GLY A 966 -5.49 39.37 28.09
CA GLY A 966 -4.08 39.21 27.72
C GLY A 966 -3.08 39.35 28.87
N GLN A 967 -3.54 39.48 30.12
CA GLN A 967 -2.66 39.71 31.27
C GLN A 967 -2.06 38.43 31.85
N ILE A 968 -2.78 37.32 31.72
CA ILE A 968 -2.43 36.02 32.28
C ILE A 968 -2.17 35.04 31.14
N ILE A 969 -1.13 34.23 31.28
CA ILE A 969 -0.83 33.08 30.43
C ILE A 969 -1.08 31.83 31.26
N ALA A 970 -1.81 30.85 30.73
CA ALA A 970 -1.94 29.53 31.32
C ALA A 970 -1.18 28.51 30.48
N SER A 971 -0.42 27.63 31.14
CA SER A 971 0.28 26.52 30.50
C SER A 971 -0.07 25.19 31.15
N ALA A 972 -0.40 24.19 30.32
CA ALA A 972 -0.72 22.82 30.71
C ALA A 972 0.47 21.89 30.43
N SER A 973 0.72 20.90 31.29
CA SER A 973 1.94 20.11 31.24
C SER A 973 1.73 18.65 31.63
N GLU A 974 2.60 17.79 31.08
CA GLU A 974 2.85 16.41 31.48
C GLU A 974 3.17 16.28 32.99
N ASP A 975 3.60 17.38 33.65
CA ASP A 975 3.85 17.40 35.10
C ASP A 975 2.58 17.40 35.96
N LYS A 976 1.41 17.21 35.34
CA LYS A 976 0.08 17.12 35.96
C LYS A 976 -0.45 18.44 36.50
N THR A 977 0.21 19.55 36.18
CA THR A 977 -0.15 20.88 36.68
C THR A 977 -0.50 21.85 35.57
N ILE A 978 -1.27 22.87 35.94
CA ILE A 978 -1.45 24.07 35.13
C ILE A 978 -0.74 25.21 35.83
N LYS A 979 0.10 25.95 35.13
CA LYS A 979 0.77 27.13 35.69
C LYS A 979 0.20 28.41 35.09
N LEU A 980 -0.04 29.39 35.96
CA LEU A 980 -0.50 30.71 35.56
C LEU A 980 0.64 31.70 35.71
N TRP A 981 0.82 32.53 34.69
CA TRP A 981 1.94 33.46 34.58
C TRP A 981 1.41 34.86 34.28
N GLN A 982 2.09 35.89 34.75
CA GLN A 982 1.89 37.23 34.21
C GLN A 982 2.59 37.35 32.85
N ARG A 983 2.17 38.35 32.08
CA ARG A 983 2.77 38.69 30.78
C ARG A 983 4.26 39.03 30.85
N ASP A 984 4.77 39.48 32.01
CA ASP A 984 6.20 39.73 32.25
C ASP A 984 7.03 38.45 32.49
N GLY A 985 6.34 37.31 32.58
CA GLY A 985 6.90 35.97 32.78
C GLY A 985 7.03 35.51 34.23
N SER A 986 6.55 36.30 35.19
CA SER A 986 6.47 35.87 36.59
C SER A 986 5.40 34.80 36.79
N LEU A 987 5.72 33.76 37.57
CA LEU A 987 4.76 32.72 37.96
C LEU A 987 3.80 33.28 39.02
N LEU A 988 2.50 33.27 38.72
CA LEU A 988 1.44 33.68 39.65
C LEU A 988 1.07 32.55 40.62
N THR A 989 0.74 31.38 40.07
CA THR A 989 0.29 30.23 40.85
C THR A 989 0.41 28.92 40.05
N THR A 990 0.32 27.79 40.73
CA THR A 990 0.21 26.44 40.16
C THR A 990 -1.10 25.82 40.60
N LEU A 991 -1.89 25.35 39.65
CA LEU A 991 -3.13 24.61 39.88
C LEU A 991 -2.82 23.11 39.89
N GLU A 992 -3.03 22.48 41.04
CA GLU A 992 -2.77 21.06 41.27
C GLU A 992 -4.10 20.35 41.54
N GLY A 993 -4.27 19.13 40.98
CA GLY A 993 -5.48 18.34 41.23
C GLY A 993 -5.75 17.23 40.22
N HIS A 994 -5.13 17.24 39.04
CA HIS A 994 -5.15 16.12 38.11
C HIS A 994 -4.21 14.99 38.56
N SER A 995 -4.58 13.74 38.30
CA SER A 995 -3.75 12.58 38.65
C SER A 995 -2.81 12.12 37.54
N ASN A 996 -3.03 12.61 36.32
CA ASN A 996 -2.20 12.35 35.15
C ASN A 996 -1.92 13.64 34.35
N GLU A 997 -1.27 13.51 33.20
CA GLU A 997 -0.82 14.61 32.33
C GLU A 997 -1.98 15.56 31.95
N VAL A 998 -1.68 16.86 31.86
CA VAL A 998 -2.66 17.88 31.43
C VAL A 998 -2.33 18.32 30.02
N GLU A 999 -3.22 18.01 29.10
CA GLU A 999 -3.03 18.13 27.65
C GLU A 999 -3.60 19.46 27.12
N GLY A 1000 -4.80 19.81 27.59
CA GLY A 1000 -5.54 20.98 27.11
C GLY A 1000 -5.89 21.96 28.23
N VAL A 1001 -5.91 23.24 27.89
CA VAL A 1001 -6.36 24.32 28.79
C VAL A 1001 -7.10 25.39 28.02
N ALA A 1002 -8.20 25.92 28.56
CA ALA A 1002 -8.98 26.99 27.96
C ALA A 1002 -9.50 27.97 29.01
N PHE A 1003 -9.52 29.27 28.68
CA PHE A 1003 -10.18 30.29 29.48
C PHE A 1003 -11.61 30.49 29.04
N SER A 1004 -12.50 30.81 29.99
CA SER A 1004 -13.82 31.32 29.65
C SER A 1004 -13.72 32.72 29.05
N PRO A 1005 -14.65 33.13 28.17
CA PRO A 1005 -14.64 34.46 27.56
C PRO A 1005 -14.67 35.62 28.57
N ASN A 1006 -15.24 35.40 29.75
CA ASN A 1006 -15.26 36.38 30.85
C ASN A 1006 -14.00 36.37 31.74
N GLY A 1007 -13.04 35.47 31.47
CA GLY A 1007 -11.79 35.34 32.21
C GLY A 1007 -11.92 34.79 33.65
N LYS A 1008 -13.10 34.32 34.05
CA LYS A 1008 -13.35 33.87 35.44
C LYS A 1008 -13.18 32.37 35.66
N ILE A 1009 -13.12 31.58 34.59
CA ILE A 1009 -13.04 30.12 34.65
C ILE A 1009 -11.90 29.65 33.76
N ILE A 1010 -11.17 28.65 34.24
CA ILE A 1010 -10.28 27.83 33.42
C ILE A 1010 -10.89 26.43 33.34
N ALA A 1011 -10.90 25.84 32.15
CA ALA A 1011 -11.16 24.42 31.96
C ALA A 1011 -9.85 23.72 31.57
N SER A 1012 -9.59 22.54 32.13
CA SER A 1012 -8.42 21.73 31.79
C SER A 1012 -8.80 20.29 31.47
N ALA A 1013 -8.19 19.75 30.41
CA ALA A 1013 -8.35 18.37 29.95
C ALA A 1013 -7.11 17.56 30.33
N SER A 1014 -7.32 16.33 30.81
CA SER A 1014 -6.25 15.46 31.29
C SER A 1014 -6.44 14.01 30.89
N GLU A 1015 -5.31 13.30 30.80
CA GLU A 1015 -5.26 11.85 30.68
C GLU A 1015 -5.86 11.10 31.87
N ASP A 1016 -6.20 11.79 32.98
CA ASP A 1016 -6.98 11.19 34.06
C ASP A 1016 -8.47 10.96 33.72
N LYS A 1017 -8.84 11.16 32.44
CA LYS A 1017 -10.19 10.99 31.87
C LYS A 1017 -11.19 12.05 32.32
N THR A 1018 -10.72 13.15 32.91
CA THR A 1018 -11.58 14.20 33.45
C THR A 1018 -11.31 15.56 32.85
N ILE A 1019 -12.33 16.43 32.92
CA ILE A 1019 -12.16 17.87 32.75
C ILE A 1019 -12.35 18.55 34.10
N LYS A 1020 -11.42 19.40 34.52
CA LYS A 1020 -11.55 20.18 35.76
C LYS A 1020 -11.84 21.64 35.46
N LEU A 1021 -12.72 22.21 36.27
CA LEU A 1021 -13.05 23.64 36.23
C LEU A 1021 -12.44 24.34 37.44
N TRP A 1022 -11.76 25.45 37.17
CA TRP A 1022 -11.03 26.26 38.15
C TRP A 1022 -11.60 27.66 38.13
N LYS A 1023 -11.85 28.24 39.31
CA LYS A 1023 -12.42 29.57 39.44
C LYS A 1023 -11.31 30.58 39.69
N ILE A 1024 -11.40 31.70 38.99
CA ILE A 1024 -10.53 32.86 39.16
C ILE A 1024 -11.33 33.91 39.93
N ASP A 1025 -10.95 34.19 41.18
CA ASP A 1025 -11.62 35.26 41.92
C ASP A 1025 -11.25 36.64 41.36
N SER A 1026 -12.26 37.47 41.15
CA SER A 1026 -12.16 38.80 40.54
C SER A 1026 -11.36 39.83 41.35
N THR A 1027 -10.92 39.50 42.57
CA THR A 1027 -10.03 40.34 43.38
C THR A 1027 -8.55 40.18 42.99
N CYS A 1028 -8.23 39.17 42.18
CA CYS A 1028 -6.85 38.81 41.81
C CYS A 1028 -6.39 39.48 40.50
N THR A 1029 -7.29 40.14 39.77
CA THR A 1029 -7.05 40.80 38.47
C THR A 1029 -6.50 42.24 38.59
N GLY A 1030 -5.98 42.65 39.75
CA GLY A 1030 -5.59 44.05 40.01
C GLY A 1030 -4.30 44.31 40.80
N LEU A 1031 -3.48 43.30 41.13
CA LEU A 1031 -2.30 43.53 41.98
C LEU A 1031 -1.06 43.96 41.20
N ALA A 1032 -0.94 45.28 41.03
CA ALA A 1032 0.34 45.94 40.77
C ALA A 1032 1.25 45.84 42.02
N LYS A 1033 2.42 45.22 41.82
CA LYS A 1033 3.63 45.15 42.68
C LYS A 1033 3.57 44.27 43.94
N PRO A 1034 4.59 43.39 44.17
CA PRO A 1034 4.80 42.78 45.46
C PRO A 1034 5.40 43.84 46.41
N THR A 1035 4.70 44.13 47.51
CA THR A 1035 5.34 44.79 48.67
C THR A 1035 6.03 43.72 49.50
N GLN A 1036 7.32 43.94 49.78
CA GLN A 1036 8.10 43.10 50.68
C GLN A 1036 7.50 43.18 52.10
N ASN A 1037 6.87 42.08 52.52
CA ASN A 1037 6.39 41.72 53.87
C ASN A 1037 4.88 41.42 53.94
N SER A 1038 4.49 40.26 53.41
CA SER A 1038 3.47 39.41 54.05
C SER A 1038 3.58 37.99 53.53
N ASN A 1039 3.93 37.03 54.41
CA ASN A 1039 3.93 35.59 54.15
C ASN A 1039 2.50 35.00 54.14
N LEU A 1040 1.55 35.70 53.52
CA LEU A 1040 0.19 35.21 53.29
C LEU A 1040 -0.05 35.29 51.79
N LEU A 1041 -0.09 34.12 51.14
CA LEU A 1041 -0.61 33.96 49.79
C LEU A 1041 -2.04 34.54 49.77
N PRO A 1042 -2.45 35.28 48.72
CA PRO A 1042 -3.85 35.61 48.59
C PRO A 1042 -4.65 34.30 48.42
N GLU A 1043 -5.67 34.07 49.26
CA GLU A 1043 -6.69 33.00 49.13
C GLU A 1043 -7.56 33.23 47.87
N CYS A 1044 -6.93 33.28 46.70
CA CYS A 1044 -7.48 33.80 45.45
C CYS A 1044 -7.83 32.72 44.43
N TRP A 1045 -7.28 31.52 44.63
CA TRP A 1045 -7.35 30.43 43.66
C TRP A 1045 -7.84 29.19 44.41
N SER A 1046 -9.10 28.84 44.16
CA SER A 1046 -9.71 27.64 44.72
C SER A 1046 -9.16 26.40 44.01
N ASN A 1047 -9.00 25.30 44.76
CA ASN A 1047 -8.96 23.94 44.18
C ASN A 1047 -10.11 23.78 43.17
N SER A 1048 -9.93 22.88 42.18
CA SER A 1048 -10.95 22.61 41.16
C SER A 1048 -12.34 22.51 41.81
N PHE A 1049 -13.24 23.42 41.46
CA PHE A 1049 -14.55 23.52 42.13
C PHE A 1049 -15.54 22.51 41.56
N TYR A 1050 -15.25 21.99 40.36
CA TYR A 1050 -16.04 20.96 39.71
C TYR A 1050 -15.17 20.05 38.82
N THR A 1051 -15.51 18.77 38.73
CA THR A 1051 -14.89 17.79 37.82
C THR A 1051 -15.97 17.18 36.94
N LEU A 1052 -15.83 17.34 35.62
CA LEU A 1052 -16.68 16.70 34.61
C LEU A 1052 -16.14 15.30 34.34
N THR A 1053 -16.99 14.30 34.54
CA THR A 1053 -16.68 12.89 34.30
C THR A 1053 -17.69 12.32 33.32
N GLY A 1054 -17.22 11.54 32.34
CA GLY A 1054 -18.11 10.87 31.38
C GLY A 1054 -17.46 10.44 30.07
N HIS A 1055 -16.19 10.81 29.83
CA HIS A 1055 -15.34 10.16 28.84
C HIS A 1055 -14.90 8.79 29.34
N GLU A 1056 -14.76 7.84 28.42
CA GLU A 1056 -14.32 6.47 28.73
C GLU A 1056 -12.79 6.35 28.69
N ASP A 1057 -12.13 7.32 28.08
CA ASP A 1057 -10.69 7.39 27.93
C ASP A 1057 -10.11 8.79 28.17
N GLU A 1058 -8.80 8.93 27.96
CA GLU A 1058 -8.05 10.16 28.16
C GLU A 1058 -8.68 11.36 27.44
N VAL A 1059 -8.72 12.54 28.09
CA VAL A 1059 -9.24 13.77 27.48
C VAL A 1059 -8.06 14.60 27.00
N LYS A 1060 -7.93 14.75 25.69
CA LYS A 1060 -6.78 15.42 25.07
C LYS A 1060 -7.01 16.92 24.86
N THR A 1061 -8.26 17.36 24.74
CA THR A 1061 -8.54 18.76 24.36
C THR A 1061 -9.84 19.29 24.96
N VAL A 1062 -9.89 20.61 25.17
CA VAL A 1062 -11.07 21.31 25.71
C VAL A 1062 -11.20 22.70 25.10
N ALA A 1063 -12.43 23.12 24.82
CA ALA A 1063 -12.77 24.47 24.38
C ALA A 1063 -14.03 24.97 25.08
N ILE A 1064 -14.12 26.29 25.28
CA ILE A 1064 -15.29 26.96 25.86
C ILE A 1064 -15.96 27.79 24.76
N SER A 1065 -17.28 27.75 24.69
CA SER A 1065 -18.03 28.52 23.69
C SER A 1065 -17.86 30.04 23.87
N PRO A 1066 -17.98 30.85 22.81
CA PRO A 1066 -17.82 32.31 22.89
C PRO A 1066 -18.79 33.01 23.86
N ASP A 1067 -19.95 32.43 24.12
CA ASP A 1067 -20.90 32.93 25.13
C ASP A 1067 -20.62 32.44 26.56
N GLY A 1068 -19.72 31.47 26.73
CA GLY A 1068 -19.30 30.89 28.01
C GLY A 1068 -20.24 29.81 28.58
N GLU A 1069 -21.29 29.43 27.85
CA GLU A 1069 -22.34 28.53 28.37
C GLU A 1069 -22.06 27.05 28.13
N LEU A 1070 -21.20 26.73 27.14
CA LEU A 1070 -20.86 25.37 26.75
C LEU A 1070 -19.37 25.12 26.87
N ILE A 1071 -19.04 23.87 27.20
CA ILE A 1071 -17.69 23.33 27.12
C ILE A 1071 -17.73 22.15 26.17
N ALA A 1072 -16.83 22.11 25.19
CA ALA A 1072 -16.62 20.93 24.35
C ALA A 1072 -15.30 20.26 24.75
N SER A 1073 -15.29 18.95 24.86
CA SER A 1073 -14.10 18.16 25.18
C SER A 1073 -13.94 17.00 24.20
N GLY A 1074 -12.71 16.78 23.73
CA GLY A 1074 -12.33 15.67 22.85
C GLY A 1074 -11.49 14.64 23.59
N SER A 1075 -11.70 13.36 23.29
CA SER A 1075 -11.06 12.24 24.00
C SER A 1075 -10.57 11.14 23.06
N GLU A 1076 -9.68 10.29 23.57
CA GLU A 1076 -9.28 9.03 22.94
C GLU A 1076 -10.43 8.02 22.78
N ASP A 1077 -11.56 8.23 23.48
CA ASP A 1077 -12.80 7.48 23.26
C ASP A 1077 -13.51 7.77 21.92
N LYS A 1078 -12.88 8.58 21.05
CA LYS A 1078 -13.33 8.94 19.69
C LYS A 1078 -14.55 9.85 19.65
N THR A 1079 -14.92 10.43 20.80
CA THR A 1079 -16.10 11.30 20.91
C THR A 1079 -15.74 12.72 21.31
N VAL A 1080 -16.58 13.66 20.88
CA VAL A 1080 -16.64 15.00 21.46
C VAL A 1080 -17.85 15.09 22.37
N LYS A 1081 -17.66 15.48 23.63
CA LYS A 1081 -18.75 15.71 24.57
C LYS A 1081 -18.96 17.20 24.77
N VAL A 1082 -20.22 17.62 24.68
CA VAL A 1082 -20.64 19.00 24.89
C VAL A 1082 -21.38 19.09 26.21
N TRP A 1083 -20.83 19.88 27.13
CA TRP A 1083 -21.32 20.09 28.48
C TRP A 1083 -21.96 21.47 28.58
N GLN A 1084 -23.10 21.56 29.25
CA GLN A 1084 -23.78 22.82 29.50
C GLN A 1084 -23.77 23.14 31.00
N GLY A 1085 -23.38 24.36 31.33
CA GLY A 1085 -23.51 24.94 32.66
C GLY A 1085 -24.84 25.69 32.82
N ASP A 1086 -25.31 25.84 34.05
CA ASP A 1086 -26.58 26.54 34.34
C ASP A 1086 -26.47 28.08 34.24
N SER A 1087 -25.25 28.60 34.11
CA SER A 1087 -24.96 30.02 33.88
C SER A 1087 -23.54 30.20 33.32
N LYS A 1088 -23.22 31.38 32.79
CA LYS A 1088 -21.87 31.76 32.31
C LYS A 1088 -20.78 31.72 33.38
N ASP A 1089 -21.17 31.78 34.65
CA ASP A 1089 -20.25 31.68 35.79
C ASP A 1089 -20.18 30.26 36.37
N TRP A 1090 -20.89 29.27 35.79
CA TRP A 1090 -20.89 27.85 36.19
C TRP A 1090 -21.06 27.61 37.71
N ASN A 1091 -21.81 28.50 38.39
CA ASN A 1091 -21.71 28.66 39.84
C ASN A 1091 -22.61 27.72 40.68
N LEU A 1092 -23.73 27.21 40.17
CA LEU A 1092 -24.67 26.39 40.97
C LEU A 1092 -25.46 25.45 40.05
N THR A 1093 -25.60 24.19 40.47
CA THR A 1093 -26.12 22.97 39.81
C THR A 1093 -25.19 22.23 38.84
N LYS A 1094 -25.42 20.91 38.76
CA LYS A 1094 -24.55 19.89 38.19
C LYS A 1094 -24.51 20.07 36.66
N PRO A 1095 -23.36 20.39 36.03
CA PRO A 1095 -23.21 20.45 34.59
C PRO A 1095 -23.85 19.26 33.88
N LYS A 1096 -24.64 19.55 32.85
CA LYS A 1096 -25.36 18.55 32.08
C LYS A 1096 -24.59 18.20 30.83
N LEU A 1097 -24.39 16.90 30.58
CA LEU A 1097 -23.96 16.42 29.26
C LEU A 1097 -25.11 16.66 28.27
N LEU A 1098 -24.90 17.57 27.33
CA LEU A 1098 -25.90 17.99 26.33
C LEU A 1098 -25.88 17.03 25.13
N HIS A 1099 -24.70 16.83 24.56
CA HIS A 1099 -24.50 16.03 23.35
C HIS A 1099 -23.23 15.17 23.47
N THR A 1100 -23.27 13.99 22.85
CA THR A 1100 -22.07 13.19 22.54
C THR A 1100 -22.01 13.08 21.03
N LEU A 1101 -21.06 13.77 20.42
CA LEU A 1101 -20.85 13.79 18.98
C LEU A 1101 -20.02 12.57 18.61
N THR A 1102 -20.63 11.66 17.86
CA THR A 1102 -20.00 10.41 17.41
C THR A 1102 -19.87 10.45 15.89
N GLY A 1103 -18.76 9.93 15.36
CA GLY A 1103 -18.53 9.88 13.91
C GLY A 1103 -17.07 9.86 13.48
N HIS A 1104 -16.14 10.17 14.38
CA HIS A 1104 -14.72 9.92 14.16
C HIS A 1104 -14.39 8.43 14.37
N SER A 1105 -13.42 7.90 13.62
CA SER A 1105 -12.98 6.50 13.74
C SER A 1105 -11.77 6.31 14.66
N ASP A 1106 -11.16 7.40 15.11
CA ASP A 1106 -9.97 7.43 15.96
C ASP A 1106 -10.05 8.59 16.99
N ARG A 1107 -9.04 8.73 17.86
CA ARG A 1107 -8.98 9.71 18.95
C ARG A 1107 -9.17 11.14 18.48
N ILE A 1108 -9.80 11.96 19.33
CA ILE A 1108 -9.95 13.41 19.09
C ILE A 1108 -8.76 14.14 19.70
N THR A 1109 -8.08 14.92 18.88
CA THR A 1109 -6.86 15.66 19.21
C THR A 1109 -7.14 17.15 19.41
N GLY A 1110 -8.12 17.71 18.69
CA GLY A 1110 -8.48 19.13 18.76
C GLY A 1110 -9.98 19.37 18.75
N VAL A 1111 -10.45 20.36 19.51
CA VAL A 1111 -11.84 20.84 19.49
C VAL A 1111 -11.87 22.36 19.60
N THR A 1112 -12.73 23.02 18.83
CA THR A 1112 -12.92 24.48 18.92
C THR A 1112 -14.32 24.90 18.49
N PHE A 1113 -14.76 26.08 18.94
CA PHE A 1113 -16.02 26.69 18.51
C PHE A 1113 -15.75 27.75 17.45
N SER A 1114 -16.69 27.92 16.51
CA SER A 1114 -16.69 29.10 15.65
C SER A 1114 -16.92 30.38 16.48
N PRO A 1115 -16.44 31.55 16.05
CA PRO A 1115 -16.57 32.80 16.80
C PRO A 1115 -18.03 33.23 17.07
N ASP A 1116 -18.95 32.88 16.17
CA ASP A 1116 -20.39 33.09 16.35
C ASP A 1116 -21.04 32.04 17.28
N GLY A 1117 -20.29 31.01 17.65
CA GLY A 1117 -20.71 29.90 18.50
C GLY A 1117 -21.66 28.90 17.82
N ASN A 1118 -21.95 29.03 16.52
CA ASN A 1118 -22.93 28.17 15.85
C ASN A 1118 -22.36 26.80 15.44
N LEU A 1119 -21.05 26.69 15.29
CA LEU A 1119 -20.35 25.48 14.87
C LEU A 1119 -19.36 25.02 15.94
N ILE A 1120 -19.19 23.70 15.99
CA ILE A 1120 -18.10 23.03 16.69
C ILE A 1120 -17.24 22.39 15.60
N ALA A 1121 -15.93 22.60 15.64
CA ALA A 1121 -14.97 21.87 14.81
C ALA A 1121 -14.23 20.86 15.68
N SER A 1122 -14.02 19.65 15.16
CA SER A 1122 -13.20 18.63 15.80
C SER A 1122 -12.18 18.05 14.83
N ALA A 1123 -10.95 17.87 15.31
CA ALA A 1123 -9.85 17.23 14.61
C ALA A 1123 -9.52 15.88 15.27
N SER A 1124 -9.06 14.94 14.46
CA SER A 1124 -8.83 13.57 14.91
C SER A 1124 -7.62 12.93 14.22
N ALA A 1125 -7.07 11.93 14.90
CA ALA A 1125 -6.10 11.00 14.34
C ALA A 1125 -6.65 10.21 13.14
N ASP A 1126 -7.96 10.22 12.90
CA ASP A 1126 -8.58 9.63 11.70
C ASP A 1126 -8.34 10.44 10.41
N LYS A 1127 -7.47 11.46 10.47
CA LYS A 1127 -7.06 12.34 9.36
C LYS A 1127 -8.14 13.32 8.89
N THR A 1128 -9.22 13.45 9.67
CA THR A 1128 -10.35 14.31 9.29
C THR A 1128 -10.60 15.45 10.27
N VAL A 1129 -11.21 16.51 9.74
CA VAL A 1129 -11.85 17.56 10.52
C VAL A 1129 -13.36 17.46 10.31
N LYS A 1130 -14.14 17.48 11.37
CA LYS A 1130 -15.61 17.47 11.30
C LYS A 1130 -16.17 18.77 11.82
N LEU A 1131 -17.15 19.32 11.08
CA LEU A 1131 -17.91 20.49 11.48
C LEU A 1131 -19.30 20.05 11.93
N TRP A 1132 -19.67 20.41 13.14
CA TRP A 1132 -20.92 20.05 13.78
C TRP A 1132 -21.72 21.31 14.08
N GLN A 1133 -23.04 21.22 13.98
CA GLN A 1133 -23.91 22.29 14.42
C GLN A 1133 -24.08 22.26 15.94
N ARG A 1134 -24.06 23.43 16.57
CA ARG A 1134 -24.25 23.59 18.00
C ARG A 1134 -25.61 23.07 18.47
N ASP A 1135 -26.67 23.26 17.68
CA ASP A 1135 -28.05 22.87 18.01
C ASP A 1135 -28.35 21.41 17.61
N GLY A 1136 -28.08 20.49 18.53
CA GLY A 1136 -28.39 19.07 18.34
C GLY A 1136 -27.22 18.20 17.90
N GLY A 1137 -26.04 18.78 17.63
CA GLY A 1137 -24.83 18.03 17.32
C GLY A 1137 -24.84 17.38 15.93
N THR A 1138 -25.61 17.92 14.99
CA THR A 1138 -25.69 17.40 13.63
C THR A 1138 -24.37 17.61 12.89
N LEU A 1139 -23.87 16.58 12.22
CA LEU A 1139 -22.68 16.69 11.37
C LEU A 1139 -23.04 17.49 10.11
N ARG A 1140 -22.35 18.61 9.88
CA ARG A 1140 -22.53 19.45 8.69
C ARG A 1140 -21.65 18.99 7.54
N THR A 1141 -20.37 18.75 7.78
CA THR A 1141 -19.44 18.28 6.76
C THR A 1141 -18.21 17.60 7.39
N THR A 1142 -17.50 16.79 6.60
CA THR A 1142 -16.22 16.18 6.97
C THR A 1142 -15.16 16.60 5.95
N LEU A 1143 -14.08 17.20 6.43
CA LEU A 1143 -12.95 17.68 5.64
C LEU A 1143 -11.83 16.62 5.69
N THR A 1144 -11.34 16.17 4.54
CA THR A 1144 -10.50 14.95 4.42
C THR A 1144 -9.21 15.14 3.61
N ALA A 1145 -8.65 16.35 3.56
CA ALA A 1145 -7.48 16.62 2.72
C ALA A 1145 -6.13 16.23 3.36
N HIS A 1146 -6.06 16.11 4.69
CA HIS A 1146 -4.84 15.71 5.40
C HIS A 1146 -4.49 14.25 5.15
N GLN A 1147 -3.19 13.96 5.06
CA GLN A 1147 -2.68 12.61 4.77
C GLN A 1147 -2.29 11.82 6.02
N ASP A 1148 -2.27 12.49 7.17
CA ASP A 1148 -1.89 11.96 8.47
C ASP A 1148 -2.78 12.58 9.58
N GLU A 1149 -2.53 12.22 10.84
CA GLU A 1149 -3.29 12.69 12.01
C GLU A 1149 -3.45 14.22 11.99
N VAL A 1150 -4.67 14.73 12.19
CA VAL A 1150 -4.89 16.17 12.38
C VAL A 1150 -4.71 16.45 13.86
N GLU A 1151 -3.82 17.35 14.22
CA GLU A 1151 -3.37 17.57 15.60
C GLU A 1151 -3.96 18.85 16.21
N GLY A 1152 -4.05 19.92 15.41
CA GLY A 1152 -4.50 21.23 15.88
C GLY A 1152 -5.54 21.86 14.96
N ILE A 1153 -6.46 22.64 15.53
CA ILE A 1153 -7.47 23.40 14.78
C ILE A 1153 -7.74 24.76 15.40
N ALA A 1154 -8.01 25.76 14.55
CA ALA A 1154 -8.38 27.10 14.98
C ALA A 1154 -9.26 27.80 13.95
N PHE A 1155 -10.30 28.51 14.39
CA PHE A 1155 -11.01 29.45 13.54
C PHE A 1155 -10.29 30.80 13.50
N SER A 1156 -10.35 31.44 12.33
CA SER A 1156 -10.13 32.88 12.20
C SER A 1156 -11.22 33.65 12.95
N GLN A 1157 -10.90 34.88 13.37
CA GLN A 1157 -11.77 35.68 14.23
C GLN A 1157 -13.10 36.07 13.57
N ASP A 1158 -13.13 36.18 12.24
CA ASP A 1158 -14.34 36.44 11.47
C ASP A 1158 -15.16 35.17 11.16
N GLY A 1159 -14.63 33.99 11.50
CA GLY A 1159 -15.25 32.69 11.30
C GLY A 1159 -15.21 32.16 9.86
N LYS A 1160 -14.60 32.90 8.91
CA LYS A 1160 -14.62 32.53 7.48
C LYS A 1160 -13.57 31.51 7.10
N ILE A 1161 -12.48 31.46 7.87
CA ILE A 1161 -11.40 30.51 7.67
C ILE A 1161 -11.27 29.60 8.89
N LEU A 1162 -11.18 28.30 8.64
CA LEU A 1162 -10.74 27.31 9.62
C LEU A 1162 -9.33 26.89 9.24
N ALA A 1163 -8.39 26.83 10.18
CA ALA A 1163 -7.09 26.21 9.98
C ALA A 1163 -7.06 24.85 10.65
N SER A 1164 -6.45 23.87 9.99
CA SER A 1164 -6.12 22.57 10.57
C SER A 1164 -4.65 22.24 10.36
N ALA A 1165 -3.97 21.80 11.41
CA ALA A 1165 -2.57 21.40 11.43
C ALA A 1165 -2.46 19.88 11.56
N SER A 1166 -1.53 19.25 10.84
CA SER A 1166 -1.42 17.80 10.80
C SER A 1166 0.02 17.29 10.92
N ALA A 1167 0.12 16.03 11.37
CA ALA A 1167 1.31 15.20 11.31
C ALA A 1167 1.91 15.08 9.89
N ASP A 1168 1.14 15.36 8.84
CA ASP A 1168 1.58 15.41 7.43
C ASP A 1168 2.53 16.59 7.09
N SER A 1169 2.93 17.36 8.10
CA SER A 1169 3.81 18.54 8.03
C SER A 1169 3.16 19.78 7.41
N ASN A 1170 1.84 19.79 7.21
CA ASN A 1170 1.12 20.91 6.61
C ASN A 1170 0.07 21.50 7.55
N VAL A 1171 -0.30 22.74 7.24
CA VAL A 1171 -1.52 23.38 7.73
C VAL A 1171 -2.44 23.62 6.54
N ILE A 1172 -3.72 23.32 6.65
CA ILE A 1172 -4.73 23.59 5.62
C ILE A 1172 -5.68 24.67 6.12
N LEU A 1173 -5.90 25.69 5.29
CA LEU A 1173 -6.85 26.77 5.52
C LEU A 1173 -8.11 26.50 4.69
N TRP A 1174 -9.22 26.23 5.35
CA TRP A 1174 -10.52 25.93 4.75
C TRP A 1174 -11.37 27.19 4.71
N ASN A 1175 -11.95 27.51 3.55
CA ASN A 1175 -12.96 28.54 3.48
C ASN A 1175 -14.30 27.98 3.98
N VAL A 1176 -14.69 28.36 5.19
CA VAL A 1176 -15.85 27.83 5.92
C VAL A 1176 -17.15 28.04 5.14
N ASP A 1177 -17.33 29.21 4.54
CA ASP A 1177 -18.53 29.53 3.75
C ASP A 1177 -18.64 28.63 2.52
N GLN A 1178 -17.52 28.35 1.86
CA GLN A 1178 -17.48 27.47 0.67
C GLN A 1178 -17.58 25.99 1.03
N VAL A 1179 -17.03 25.57 2.19
CA VAL A 1179 -17.07 24.15 2.60
C VAL A 1179 -18.37 23.71 3.25
N LEU A 1180 -19.25 24.65 3.60
CA LEU A 1180 -20.58 24.37 4.14
C LEU A 1180 -21.68 24.39 3.06
N ASP A 1181 -21.41 24.97 1.89
CA ASP A 1181 -22.39 25.15 0.82
C ASP A 1181 -22.14 24.17 -0.34
N LEU A 1182 -22.87 23.05 -0.35
CA LEU A 1182 -22.74 22.01 -1.36
C LEU A 1182 -22.96 22.51 -2.80
N ASP A 1183 -23.77 23.55 -3.01
CA ASP A 1183 -24.03 24.10 -4.35
C ASP A 1183 -22.78 24.83 -4.89
N GLN A 1184 -22.01 25.49 -4.02
CA GLN A 1184 -20.72 26.10 -4.40
C GLN A 1184 -19.69 25.05 -4.78
N VAL A 1185 -19.74 23.89 -4.14
CA VAL A 1185 -18.82 22.77 -4.38
C VAL A 1185 -19.09 22.12 -5.73
N LEU A 1186 -20.36 21.95 -6.06
CA LEU A 1186 -20.78 21.45 -7.37
C LEU A 1186 -20.44 22.45 -8.47
N THR A 1187 -20.61 23.75 -8.19
CA THR A 1187 -20.17 24.81 -9.10
C THR A 1187 -18.66 24.72 -9.33
N TYR A 1188 -17.86 24.62 -8.27
CA TYR A 1188 -16.42 24.44 -8.36
C TYR A 1188 -16.05 23.18 -9.14
N SER A 1189 -16.74 22.06 -8.89
CA SER A 1189 -16.51 20.79 -9.59
C SER A 1189 -16.80 20.91 -11.09
N CYS A 1190 -17.86 21.62 -11.44
CA CYS A 1190 -18.24 21.87 -12.82
C CYS A 1190 -17.32 22.86 -13.54
N ASP A 1191 -16.76 23.83 -12.82
CA ASP A 1191 -15.75 24.73 -13.35
C ASP A 1191 -14.41 23.99 -13.51
N TRP A 1192 -14.07 23.06 -12.61
CA TRP A 1192 -12.89 22.19 -12.73
C TRP A 1192 -12.98 21.23 -13.93
N LEU A 1193 -14.16 20.66 -14.18
CA LEU A 1193 -14.39 19.71 -15.27
C LEU A 1193 -14.69 20.37 -16.63
N GLN A 1194 -14.84 21.69 -16.68
CA GLN A 1194 -15.41 22.38 -17.84
C GLN A 1194 -14.68 22.05 -19.15
N ASP A 1195 -13.35 22.22 -19.16
CA ASP A 1195 -12.56 21.99 -20.36
C ASP A 1195 -12.62 20.51 -20.77
N TYR A 1196 -12.39 19.60 -19.83
CA TYR A 1196 -12.47 18.16 -20.05
C TYR A 1196 -13.82 17.70 -20.64
N LEU A 1197 -14.94 18.16 -20.08
CA LEU A 1197 -16.28 17.81 -20.56
C LEU A 1197 -16.53 18.33 -21.99
N SER A 1198 -15.91 19.46 -22.35
CA SER A 1198 -16.11 20.09 -23.65
C SER A 1198 -15.26 19.48 -24.77
N THR A 1199 -14.01 19.13 -24.48
CA THR A 1199 -13.01 18.76 -25.50
C THR A 1199 -12.71 17.27 -25.57
N ASN A 1200 -12.89 16.50 -24.49
CA ASN A 1200 -12.51 15.09 -24.48
C ASN A 1200 -13.39 14.24 -25.44
N ALA A 1201 -12.73 13.52 -26.35
CA ALA A 1201 -13.39 12.74 -27.41
C ALA A 1201 -14.00 11.41 -26.92
N GLU A 1202 -13.54 10.87 -25.79
CA GLU A 1202 -13.99 9.59 -25.24
C GLU A 1202 -15.30 9.71 -24.44
N LEU A 1203 -15.73 10.93 -24.10
CA LEU A 1203 -16.95 11.16 -23.32
C LEU A 1203 -18.24 10.97 -24.14
N GLU A 1204 -19.25 10.39 -23.49
CA GLU A 1204 -20.60 10.31 -24.04
C GLU A 1204 -21.20 11.71 -24.23
N LYS A 1205 -22.02 11.88 -25.29
CA LYS A 1205 -22.65 13.18 -25.60
C LYS A 1205 -23.52 13.72 -24.45
N SER A 1206 -24.10 12.86 -23.63
CA SER A 1206 -24.90 13.25 -22.46
C SER A 1206 -24.08 13.81 -21.31
N ASP A 1207 -22.79 13.45 -21.23
CA ASP A 1207 -21.92 13.88 -20.13
C ASP A 1207 -21.38 15.29 -20.37
N ARG A 1208 -21.26 15.69 -21.63
CA ARG A 1208 -20.81 17.03 -22.02
C ARG A 1208 -21.71 18.16 -21.49
N THR A 1209 -22.99 17.87 -21.25
CA THR A 1209 -23.99 18.82 -20.70
C THR A 1209 -24.30 18.58 -19.23
N LEU A 1210 -23.50 17.76 -18.53
CA LEU A 1210 -23.74 17.36 -17.14
C LEU A 1210 -23.89 18.58 -16.22
N CYS A 1211 -23.07 19.60 -16.46
CA CYS A 1211 -22.93 20.81 -15.64
C CYS A 1211 -23.79 22.01 -16.08
N ASP A 1212 -24.51 21.94 -17.19
CA ASP A 1212 -25.25 23.10 -17.73
C ASP A 1212 -26.34 23.59 -16.77
N GLN A 1213 -27.08 22.65 -16.16
CA GLN A 1213 -28.16 22.96 -15.20
C GLN A 1213 -27.64 23.47 -13.85
N ILE A 1214 -26.44 23.05 -13.44
CA ILE A 1214 -25.79 23.53 -12.21
C ILE A 1214 -25.32 24.98 -12.40
N LYS A 1215 -24.90 25.36 -13.62
CA LYS A 1215 -24.52 26.73 -13.96
C LYS A 1215 -25.73 27.66 -14.12
N GLU A 1216 -26.91 27.17 -14.49
CA GLU A 1216 -28.15 27.97 -14.55
C GLU A 1216 -28.67 28.39 -13.17
N LEU A 1217 -28.48 27.57 -12.12
CA LEU A 1217 -28.77 27.92 -10.71
C LEU A 1217 -27.97 29.14 -10.21
N LYS A 1218 -26.89 29.52 -10.90
CA LYS A 1218 -26.05 30.70 -10.62
C LYS A 1218 -26.63 32.01 -11.20
N ARG A 1219 -27.62 31.92 -12.09
CA ARG A 1219 -28.22 33.06 -12.82
C ARG A 1219 -29.56 33.54 -12.26
N GLU A 1220 -30.24 32.72 -11.45
CA GLU A 1220 -31.40 33.13 -10.64
C GLU A 1220 -30.94 33.59 -9.25
#